data_AF-A0A8H4IRS7-F1
#
_entry.id   AF-A0A8H4IRS7-F1
#
_cell.length_a   1.000
_cell.length_b   1.000
_cell.length_c   1.000
_cell.angle_alpha   90.00
_cell.angle_beta   90.00
_cell.angle_gamma   90.00
#
_symmetry.space_group_name_H-M   'P 1'
#
loop_
_entity.id
_entity.type
_entity.pdbx_description
1 polymer ?
#
loop_
_entity_poly.entity_id
_entity_poly.type
_entity_poly.pdbx_seq_one_letter_code
_entity_poly.pdbx_strand_id
1 'polypeptide(L)'
;MDSPTRENNIFVHDVIIVGAGPCGLAVAARLCEHTPSAIFTDEEHQRYHWIRKHGARMSIKNKKNGKVTTSSSQLGRRYSTLVLDGTGDQWLSRWNKLFKTFEITNLRSPMFFHVDPGDRDGLLAFAHEQNREDELVEIRDCVGKEISKHLRKKRVKSRKAHSEVVIDERDRKDYFTPSRPLFEEHCECIVDRYGLRDGLIKQEQVQDIEFGYVRDISTVDKVFTLRTNQGVHHARAVVLAVGPGNAPSIPDVDPKQGCPQMCHTMQIQQFPDPVVSTKIKARRGTNVMVVGGGLTSAQVADMALRKGVTKVWHLMRSGCKVKPFDVDLCWVGKFRNLEQAIFWSADTDEERLEKIKSARGGGSINPPFAKILKQHIARGRVSLHTHTVIKGKSFDASNQTWRVETEPPIPEMPPMDYIYFATGIQTDFATMPFLKSMNRDYPIPGQGGLPCLNDDLMWKDDVPLFMTGRLASLRLGPAAPNLAGARVGAERIAWSIADVLAKGSENLGEDDEEFNYTTARGNRYNSLNFADVDGYADPNGEVIDRWRPKLFQFASRGHQKASRNRATPSLRASFSIASRAAQQQSQQSLHSEAPSSPAALENNDALTAQQEQRSTPGNAYASASAGAPSHAAMSRAIAQGLHKRAGTSTETYVAYGGTEMLFRECARQADYKILKDEDGDARKTDKGEDLGVGEGWWYERLGLTPTFNTWAQVTFLHMYALTTRIRQFPEEYAPAWHQHLIDHFFYEAENRMVIHHNMQARGIRNKYLHDLFIQWRGVMAAYDEGLVKGDAVLATALWRNIWKAEEINPVGLATLVSYLRREVQRLEQISDEAFTSGEVQFAGPEKEEVLVVEQSPQLERPFTAEDLEPKEETKS
;
A
#
# COMPACT_ATOMS: atom_id res chain seq x y z
N MET A 1 -2.28 -57.93 33.26
CA MET A 1 -3.37 -56.94 33.19
C MET A 1 -2.71 -55.62 32.87
N ASP A 2 -2.42 -55.39 31.59
CA ASP A 2 -1.83 -54.15 31.12
C ASP A 2 -2.98 -53.23 30.69
N SER A 3 -3.17 -52.15 31.44
CA SER A 3 -4.06 -51.05 31.04
C SER A 3 -3.41 -50.25 29.91
N PRO A 4 -4.14 -49.89 28.85
CA PRO A 4 -3.59 -49.09 27.76
C PRO A 4 -3.40 -47.64 28.23
N THR A 5 -2.15 -47.18 28.30
CA THR A 5 -1.82 -45.76 28.36
C THR A 5 -2.28 -45.11 27.06
N ARG A 6 -3.39 -44.36 27.13
CA ARG A 6 -3.74 -43.39 26.08
C ARG A 6 -2.62 -42.36 26.02
N GLU A 7 -1.82 -42.39 24.96
CA GLU A 7 -1.00 -41.25 24.55
C GLU A 7 -1.94 -40.07 24.27
N ASN A 8 -2.06 -39.13 25.21
CA ASN A 8 -2.71 -37.86 24.97
C ASN A 8 -1.80 -37.02 24.07
N ASN A 9 -1.98 -37.13 22.75
CA ASN A 9 -1.25 -36.30 21.79
C ASN A 9 -1.71 -34.83 21.98
N ILE A 10 -0.86 -33.98 22.54
CA ILE A 10 -1.17 -32.56 22.78
C ILE A 10 -1.19 -31.84 21.43
N PHE A 11 -2.35 -31.32 21.05
CA PHE A 11 -2.48 -30.61 19.78
C PHE A 11 -1.91 -29.18 19.86
N VAL A 12 -1.05 -28.83 18.91
CA VAL A 12 -0.47 -27.48 18.77
C VAL A 12 -1.04 -26.84 17.52
N HIS A 13 -1.70 -25.70 17.68
CA HIS A 13 -2.17 -24.90 16.56
C HIS A 13 -0.99 -24.18 15.88
N ASP A 14 -1.08 -23.94 14.58
CA ASP A 14 -0.12 -23.06 13.92
C ASP A 14 -0.29 -21.63 14.42
N VAL A 15 -1.55 -21.17 14.50
CA VAL A 15 -1.89 -19.81 14.91
C VAL A 15 -3.07 -19.83 15.89
N ILE A 16 -2.94 -19.13 17.02
CA ILE A 16 -4.09 -18.75 17.86
C ILE A 16 -4.34 -17.25 17.77
N ILE A 17 -5.55 -16.84 17.46
CA ILE A 17 -5.99 -15.43 17.45
C ILE A 17 -6.82 -15.16 18.71
N VAL A 18 -6.41 -14.18 19.52
CA VAL A 18 -7.16 -13.74 20.70
C VAL A 18 -7.99 -12.51 20.33
N GLY A 19 -9.30 -12.70 20.22
CA GLY A 19 -10.30 -11.69 19.87
C GLY A 19 -10.96 -11.93 18.51
N ALA A 20 -12.27 -12.11 18.51
CA ALA A 20 -13.10 -12.33 17.31
C ALA A 20 -13.73 -11.04 16.77
N GLY A 21 -13.08 -9.89 16.97
CA GLY A 21 -13.51 -8.60 16.44
C GLY A 21 -13.08 -8.37 14.98
N PRO A 22 -13.29 -7.16 14.42
CA PRO A 22 -12.92 -6.85 13.04
C PRO A 22 -11.44 -7.10 12.72
N CYS A 23 -10.52 -6.76 13.62
CA CYS A 23 -9.09 -7.01 13.42
C CYS A 23 -8.76 -8.51 13.42
N GLY A 24 -9.43 -9.31 14.26
CA GLY A 24 -9.24 -10.76 14.29
C GLY A 24 -9.77 -11.43 13.02
N LEU A 25 -10.93 -10.98 12.54
CA LEU A 25 -11.50 -11.44 11.28
C LEU A 25 -10.61 -11.07 10.09
N ALA A 26 -10.07 -9.85 10.06
CA ALA A 26 -9.14 -9.42 9.01
C ALA A 26 -7.89 -10.32 8.96
N VAL A 27 -7.30 -10.64 10.11
CA VAL A 27 -6.14 -11.56 10.19
C VAL A 27 -6.54 -12.97 9.74
N ALA A 28 -7.63 -13.52 10.27
CA ALA A 28 -8.07 -14.88 9.93
C ALA A 28 -8.37 -15.04 8.42
N ALA A 29 -9.05 -14.04 7.82
CA ALA A 29 -9.30 -14.02 6.40
C ALA A 29 -8.00 -13.88 5.59
N ARG A 30 -7.11 -12.98 6.00
CA ARG A 30 -5.82 -12.75 5.31
C ARG A 30 -4.90 -13.96 5.36
N LEU A 31 -4.92 -14.76 6.43
CA LEU A 31 -4.18 -16.02 6.55
C LEU A 31 -4.67 -17.13 5.58
N CYS A 32 -5.89 -17.00 5.05
CA CYS A 32 -6.43 -17.91 4.04
C CYS A 32 -6.04 -17.53 2.60
N GLU A 33 -5.48 -16.33 2.41
CA GLU A 33 -5.05 -15.86 1.10
C GLU A 33 -3.62 -16.31 0.78
N HIS A 34 -3.43 -16.90 -0.39
CA HIS A 34 -2.10 -17.35 -0.86
C HIS A 34 -1.22 -16.18 -1.28
N THR A 35 -1.83 -15.13 -1.83
CA THR A 35 -1.14 -14.00 -2.45
C THR A 35 -1.29 -12.77 -1.58
N PRO A 36 -0.22 -12.24 -0.99
CA PRO A 36 -0.24 -11.03 -0.17
C PRO A 36 -0.75 -9.80 -0.91
N SER A 37 -1.74 -9.11 -0.35
CA SER A 37 -2.34 -7.90 -0.96
C SER A 37 -1.34 -6.76 -1.14
N ALA A 38 -0.22 -6.78 -0.42
CA ALA A 38 0.78 -5.72 -0.43
C ALA A 38 1.56 -5.58 -1.75
N ILE A 39 1.40 -6.53 -2.69
CA ILE A 39 2.18 -6.58 -3.95
C ILE A 39 1.32 -6.28 -5.18
N PHE A 40 -0.01 -6.15 -5.03
CA PHE A 40 -0.91 -5.94 -6.14
C PHE A 40 -1.57 -4.57 -6.06
N THR A 41 -1.58 -3.85 -7.18
CA THR A 41 -2.56 -2.77 -7.38
C THR A 41 -3.98 -3.37 -7.29
N ASP A 42 -4.96 -2.56 -6.89
CA ASP A 42 -6.34 -3.04 -6.68
C ASP A 42 -6.92 -3.77 -7.90
N GLU A 43 -6.49 -3.38 -9.11
CA GLU A 43 -6.88 -4.03 -10.36
C GLU A 43 -6.20 -5.39 -10.59
N GLU A 44 -4.96 -5.56 -10.15
CA GLU A 44 -4.26 -6.85 -10.21
C GLU A 44 -4.92 -7.84 -9.24
N HIS A 45 -5.27 -7.39 -8.02
CA HIS A 45 -5.96 -8.22 -7.02
C HIS A 45 -7.38 -8.63 -7.50
N GLN A 46 -8.15 -7.70 -8.07
CA GLN A 46 -9.46 -7.98 -8.68
C GLN A 46 -9.36 -8.98 -9.84
N ARG A 47 -8.29 -8.92 -10.64
CA ARG A 47 -8.06 -9.84 -11.75
C ARG A 47 -7.74 -11.26 -11.27
N TYR A 48 -6.95 -11.44 -10.21
CA TYR A 48 -6.74 -12.76 -9.59
C TYR A 48 -8.04 -13.35 -9.01
N HIS A 49 -8.80 -12.54 -8.27
CA HIS A 49 -10.09 -13.00 -7.73
C HIS A 49 -11.08 -13.35 -8.83
N TRP A 50 -11.13 -12.57 -9.92
CA TRP A 50 -11.98 -12.89 -11.07
C TRP A 50 -11.56 -14.20 -11.73
N ILE A 51 -10.27 -14.40 -12.00
CA ILE A 51 -9.73 -15.65 -12.58
C ILE A 51 -10.00 -16.85 -11.67
N ARG A 52 -9.92 -16.69 -10.34
CA ARG A 52 -10.15 -17.79 -9.38
C ARG A 52 -11.65 -18.08 -9.16
N LYS A 53 -12.49 -17.03 -9.05
CA LYS A 53 -13.96 -17.10 -8.92
C LYS A 53 -14.65 -17.64 -10.18
N HIS A 54 -14.10 -17.36 -11.37
CA HIS A 54 -14.67 -17.79 -12.66
C HIS A 54 -13.89 -18.92 -13.35
N GLY A 55 -12.63 -19.17 -12.97
CA GLY A 55 -11.84 -20.29 -13.49
C GLY A 55 -12.44 -21.65 -13.15
N ALA A 56 -13.03 -21.79 -11.96
CA ALA A 56 -13.78 -22.99 -11.55
C ALA A 56 -15.14 -23.16 -12.29
N ARG A 57 -15.67 -22.09 -12.91
CA ARG A 57 -16.89 -22.13 -13.76
C ARG A 57 -16.60 -22.43 -15.22
N MET A 58 -15.32 -22.47 -15.62
CA MET A 58 -14.94 -22.95 -16.95
C MET A 58 -14.83 -24.46 -16.90
N SER A 59 -15.80 -25.16 -17.49
CA SER A 59 -15.70 -26.60 -17.73
C SER A 59 -14.54 -26.86 -18.68
N ILE A 60 -13.37 -27.30 -18.17
CA ILE A 60 -12.29 -27.77 -19.03
C ILE A 60 -12.71 -29.16 -19.52
N LYS A 61 -13.27 -29.19 -20.73
CA LYS A 61 -13.59 -30.42 -21.44
C LYS A 61 -12.30 -30.95 -22.06
N ASN A 62 -11.76 -32.01 -21.47
CA ASN A 62 -10.54 -32.63 -21.95
C ASN A 62 -10.79 -33.25 -23.34
N LYS A 63 -10.18 -32.68 -24.39
CA LYS A 63 -10.50 -32.98 -25.80
C LYS A 63 -10.06 -34.40 -26.23
N LYS A 64 -9.21 -35.09 -25.45
CA LYS A 64 -8.78 -36.48 -25.71
C LYS A 64 -9.78 -37.54 -25.25
N ASN A 65 -10.57 -37.27 -24.21
CA ASN A 65 -11.44 -38.26 -23.55
C ASN A 65 -12.84 -37.72 -23.18
N GLY A 66 -13.16 -36.48 -23.56
CA GLY A 66 -14.47 -35.85 -23.37
C GLY A 66 -14.84 -35.55 -21.91
N LYS A 67 -13.95 -35.86 -20.95
CA LYS A 67 -14.20 -35.72 -19.52
C LYS A 67 -14.12 -34.24 -19.15
N VAL A 68 -15.22 -33.73 -18.59
CA VAL A 68 -15.28 -32.38 -18.03
C VAL A 68 -14.74 -32.48 -16.60
N THR A 69 -13.61 -31.82 -16.34
CA THR A 69 -13.09 -31.71 -14.97
C THR A 69 -13.44 -30.33 -14.44
N THR A 70 -14.30 -30.28 -13.43
CA THR A 70 -14.51 -29.08 -12.62
C THR A 70 -13.44 -29.05 -11.53
N SER A 71 -12.52 -28.10 -11.57
CA SER A 71 -11.60 -27.86 -10.46
C SER A 71 -12.39 -27.23 -9.31
N SER A 72 -12.59 -27.95 -8.21
CA SER A 72 -13.08 -27.34 -6.97
C SER A 72 -11.93 -26.57 -6.33
N SER A 73 -11.78 -25.28 -6.63
CA SER A 73 -10.91 -24.42 -5.83
C SER A 73 -11.61 -24.10 -4.51
N GLN A 74 -11.62 -25.03 -3.56
CA GLN A 74 -11.85 -24.63 -2.17
C GLN A 74 -10.60 -23.85 -1.74
N LEU A 75 -10.76 -22.57 -1.36
CA LEU A 75 -9.77 -21.88 -0.54
C LEU A 75 -9.70 -22.66 0.79
N GLY A 76 -8.81 -23.65 0.86
CA GLY A 76 -8.57 -24.40 2.08
C GLY A 76 -7.75 -23.57 3.06
N ARG A 77 -8.03 -23.68 4.37
CA ARG A 77 -7.22 -23.04 5.41
C ARG A 77 -5.80 -23.61 5.36
N ARG A 78 -4.79 -22.77 5.07
CA ARG A 78 -3.37 -23.15 5.04
C ARG A 78 -2.82 -23.53 6.42
N TYR A 79 -3.34 -22.89 7.46
CA TYR A 79 -2.86 -23.02 8.84
C TYR A 79 -3.94 -23.56 9.75
N SER A 80 -3.57 -24.43 10.68
CA SER A 80 -4.41 -24.78 11.83
C SER A 80 -4.60 -23.54 12.71
N THR A 81 -5.77 -22.90 12.60
CA THR A 81 -6.11 -21.69 13.36
C THR A 81 -7.17 -22.00 14.42
N LEU A 82 -7.03 -21.38 15.59
CA LEU A 82 -8.06 -21.31 16.63
C LEU A 82 -8.24 -19.85 17.06
N VAL A 83 -9.48 -19.42 17.27
CA VAL A 83 -9.85 -18.07 17.71
C VAL A 83 -10.47 -18.16 19.10
N LEU A 84 -9.97 -17.37 20.04
CA LEU A 84 -10.47 -17.31 21.41
C LEU A 84 -11.10 -15.93 21.67
N ASP A 85 -12.38 -15.89 22.05
CA ASP A 85 -13.06 -14.64 22.43
C ASP A 85 -13.86 -14.81 23.73
N GLY A 86 -13.65 -13.90 24.69
CA GLY A 86 -14.35 -13.98 25.98
C GLY A 86 -15.84 -13.61 25.93
N THR A 87 -16.35 -13.08 24.80
CA THR A 87 -17.70 -12.53 24.70
C THR A 87 -18.69 -13.48 24.05
N GLY A 88 -18.26 -14.24 23.04
CA GLY A 88 -19.13 -15.15 22.28
C GLY A 88 -18.33 -16.05 21.34
N ASP A 89 -19.01 -17.02 20.76
CA ASP A 89 -18.48 -18.02 19.83
C ASP A 89 -18.72 -17.66 18.35
N GLN A 90 -19.18 -16.43 18.07
CA GLN A 90 -19.39 -15.92 16.72
C GLN A 90 -18.50 -14.70 16.45
N TRP A 91 -18.10 -14.50 15.19
CA TRP A 91 -17.42 -13.29 14.74
C TRP A 91 -18.25 -12.05 15.11
N LEU A 92 -17.55 -10.98 15.49
CA LEU A 92 -18.15 -9.68 15.80
C LEU A 92 -19.16 -9.69 16.97
N SER A 93 -19.24 -10.75 17.80
CA SER A 93 -20.19 -10.85 18.92
C SER A 93 -20.22 -9.60 19.82
N ARG A 94 -19.05 -9.15 20.28
CA ARG A 94 -18.95 -7.93 21.10
C ARG A 94 -19.29 -6.67 20.32
N TRP A 95 -18.88 -6.60 19.06
CA TRP A 95 -19.14 -5.47 18.17
C TRP A 95 -20.64 -5.29 17.94
N ASN A 96 -21.33 -6.36 17.55
CA ASN A 96 -22.77 -6.39 17.32
C ASN A 96 -23.56 -6.06 18.59
N LYS A 97 -23.14 -6.60 19.74
CA LYS A 97 -23.72 -6.23 21.05
C LYS A 97 -23.61 -4.72 21.31
N LEU A 98 -22.43 -4.12 21.12
CA LEU A 98 -22.23 -2.69 21.37
C LEU A 98 -23.03 -1.83 20.39
N PHE A 99 -23.05 -2.17 19.09
CA PHE A 99 -23.86 -1.46 18.10
C PHE A 99 -25.35 -1.49 18.43
N LYS A 100 -25.85 -2.64 18.89
CA LYS A 100 -27.24 -2.78 19.37
C LYS A 100 -27.48 -1.93 20.62
N THR A 101 -26.58 -1.98 21.61
CA THR A 101 -26.70 -1.21 22.86
C THR A 101 -26.76 0.30 22.62
N PHE A 102 -25.97 0.82 21.69
CA PHE A 102 -25.93 2.25 21.38
C PHE A 102 -26.89 2.67 20.25
N GLU A 103 -27.71 1.74 19.73
CA GLU A 103 -28.62 1.95 18.60
C GLU A 103 -27.94 2.62 17.39
N ILE A 104 -26.72 2.15 17.07
CA ILE A 104 -25.93 2.68 15.95
C ILE A 104 -26.46 2.10 14.64
N THR A 105 -27.01 2.95 13.78
CA THR A 105 -27.63 2.54 12.51
C THR A 105 -26.64 2.43 11.36
N ASN A 106 -25.60 3.27 11.34
CA ASN A 106 -24.62 3.34 10.28
C ASN A 106 -23.21 3.36 10.89
N LEU A 107 -22.26 2.83 10.14
CA LEU A 107 -20.86 3.01 10.47
C LEU A 107 -20.49 4.50 10.31
N ARG A 108 -19.33 4.84 10.88
CA ARG A 108 -18.70 6.16 10.72
C ARG A 108 -17.42 6.11 9.87
N SER A 109 -17.05 4.90 9.45
CA SER A 109 -15.91 4.64 8.59
C SER A 109 -16.35 4.73 7.13
N PRO A 110 -15.52 5.30 6.25
CA PRO A 110 -15.77 5.32 4.82
C PRO A 110 -15.73 3.89 4.25
N MET A 111 -16.28 3.69 3.06
CA MET A 111 -16.46 2.36 2.45
C MET A 111 -15.17 1.56 2.31
N PHE A 112 -14.04 2.21 2.02
CA PHE A 112 -12.72 1.57 1.86
C PHE A 112 -12.06 1.13 3.19
N PHE A 113 -12.70 1.39 4.33
CA PHE A 113 -12.28 0.89 5.64
C PHE A 113 -13.12 -0.32 6.05
N HIS A 114 -12.70 -1.50 5.59
CA HIS A 114 -13.33 -2.78 5.88
C HIS A 114 -12.28 -3.87 6.15
N VAL A 115 -12.74 -5.10 6.40
CA VAL A 115 -11.90 -6.25 6.78
C VAL A 115 -11.59 -7.21 5.63
N ASP A 116 -12.25 -7.08 4.46
CA ASP A 116 -11.98 -7.90 3.28
C ASP A 116 -10.51 -7.76 2.82
N PRO A 117 -9.73 -8.86 2.77
CA PRO A 117 -8.36 -8.83 2.27
C PRO A 117 -8.28 -8.90 0.74
N GLY A 118 -9.36 -9.27 0.04
CA GLY A 118 -9.34 -9.60 -1.38
C GLY A 118 -9.57 -8.43 -2.34
N ASP A 119 -10.22 -7.36 -1.88
CA ASP A 119 -10.52 -6.20 -2.71
C ASP A 119 -10.57 -4.94 -1.86
N ARG A 120 -9.83 -3.88 -2.25
CA ARG A 120 -9.86 -2.60 -1.55
C ARG A 120 -11.24 -1.95 -1.55
N ASP A 121 -12.01 -2.20 -2.60
CA ASP A 121 -13.35 -1.65 -2.77
C ASP A 121 -14.41 -2.73 -2.46
N GLY A 122 -14.04 -3.83 -1.79
CA GLY A 122 -14.88 -5.03 -1.62
C GLY A 122 -16.23 -4.77 -0.94
N LEU A 123 -16.29 -3.84 0.01
CA LEU A 123 -17.55 -3.44 0.64
C LEU A 123 -18.43 -2.59 -0.30
N LEU A 124 -17.84 -1.73 -1.12
CA LEU A 124 -18.56 -0.94 -2.12
C LEU A 124 -19.08 -1.84 -3.24
N ALA A 125 -18.23 -2.75 -3.74
CA ALA A 125 -18.61 -3.77 -4.70
C ALA A 125 -19.76 -4.64 -4.16
N PHE A 126 -19.69 -5.08 -2.90
CA PHE A 126 -20.76 -5.83 -2.26
C PHE A 126 -22.08 -5.05 -2.20
N ALA A 127 -22.03 -3.76 -1.86
CA ALA A 127 -23.22 -2.90 -1.86
C ALA A 127 -23.89 -2.82 -3.24
N HIS A 128 -23.09 -2.65 -4.30
CA HIS A 128 -23.56 -2.67 -5.68
C HIS A 128 -24.11 -4.04 -6.10
N GLU A 129 -23.39 -5.14 -5.80
CA GLU A 129 -23.81 -6.50 -6.15
C GLU A 129 -25.16 -6.87 -5.50
N GLN A 130 -25.43 -6.36 -4.30
CA GLN A 130 -26.70 -6.58 -3.58
C GLN A 130 -27.79 -5.55 -3.90
N ASN A 131 -27.52 -4.54 -4.74
CA ASN A 131 -28.41 -3.40 -5.02
C ASN A 131 -28.85 -2.65 -3.75
N ARG A 132 -27.89 -2.33 -2.86
CA ARG A 132 -28.11 -1.70 -1.55
C ARG A 132 -27.38 -0.36 -1.41
N GLU A 133 -27.13 0.32 -2.51
CA GLU A 133 -26.46 1.63 -2.53
C GLU A 133 -27.28 2.72 -1.82
N ASP A 134 -28.59 2.53 -1.69
CA ASP A 134 -29.51 3.41 -0.96
C ASP A 134 -29.26 3.42 0.56
N GLU A 135 -28.56 2.42 1.09
CA GLU A 135 -28.13 2.35 2.49
C GLU A 135 -26.85 3.14 2.78
N LEU A 136 -26.21 3.69 1.75
CA LEU A 136 -24.96 4.46 1.87
C LEU A 136 -25.25 5.91 2.23
N VAL A 137 -24.64 6.38 3.32
CA VAL A 137 -24.81 7.75 3.80
C VAL A 137 -23.54 8.57 3.57
N GLU A 138 -23.67 9.68 2.85
CA GLU A 138 -22.55 10.58 2.59
C GLU A 138 -21.96 11.15 3.90
N ILE A 139 -20.63 11.12 4.01
CA ILE A 139 -19.89 11.83 5.05
C ILE A 139 -19.81 13.30 4.67
N ARG A 140 -20.80 14.07 5.11
CA ARG A 140 -20.89 15.51 4.80
C ARG A 140 -19.70 16.29 5.33
N ASP A 141 -19.43 17.41 4.66
CA ASP A 141 -18.42 18.41 5.05
C ASP A 141 -16.96 17.90 5.07
N CYS A 142 -16.67 16.75 4.43
CA CYS A 142 -15.29 16.27 4.26
C CYS A 142 -14.78 16.38 2.81
N VAL A 143 -15.66 16.41 1.82
CA VAL A 143 -15.33 16.51 0.38
C VAL A 143 -15.54 17.95 -0.12
N GLY A 144 -14.61 18.48 -0.91
CA GLY A 144 -14.71 19.83 -1.48
C GLY A 144 -14.27 19.95 -2.94
N LYS A 145 -14.80 20.94 -3.64
CA LYS A 145 -14.40 21.30 -5.01
C LYS A 145 -13.00 21.92 -5.02
N GLU A 146 -12.02 21.28 -5.65
CA GLU A 146 -10.74 21.92 -5.95
C GLU A 146 -10.99 23.19 -6.78
N ILE A 147 -10.55 24.33 -6.25
CA ILE A 147 -10.63 25.60 -6.96
C ILE A 147 -9.43 25.69 -7.91
N SER A 148 -9.67 25.97 -9.19
CA SER A 148 -8.60 26.10 -10.18
C SER A 148 -7.53 27.10 -9.74
N LYS A 149 -6.26 26.88 -10.12
CA LYS A 149 -5.14 27.80 -9.83
C LYS A 149 -5.48 29.24 -10.22
N HIS A 150 -6.24 29.42 -11.31
CA HIS A 150 -6.70 30.71 -11.81
C HIS A 150 -7.73 31.38 -10.89
N LEU A 151 -8.73 30.63 -10.40
CA LEU A 151 -9.71 31.13 -9.42
C LEU A 151 -9.07 31.37 -8.03
N ARG A 152 -8.12 30.53 -7.60
CA ARG A 152 -7.34 30.72 -6.37
C ARG A 152 -6.55 32.03 -6.44
N LYS A 153 -5.85 32.30 -7.54
CA LYS A 153 -5.12 33.56 -7.79
C LYS A 153 -6.04 34.78 -7.92
N LYS A 154 -7.23 34.63 -8.52
CA LYS A 154 -8.25 35.70 -8.62
C LYS A 154 -8.91 36.04 -7.28
N ARG A 155 -9.04 35.05 -6.37
CA ARG A 155 -9.72 35.18 -5.07
C ARG A 155 -8.80 35.48 -3.89
N VAL A 156 -7.48 35.35 -4.02
CA VAL A 156 -6.50 35.86 -3.02
C VAL A 156 -6.65 37.36 -2.77
N LYS A 157 -7.26 38.11 -3.71
CA LYS A 157 -7.65 39.52 -3.52
C LYS A 157 -8.89 39.73 -2.62
N SER A 158 -9.57 38.67 -2.19
CA SER A 158 -10.74 38.71 -1.30
C SER A 158 -10.36 38.19 0.08
N ARG A 159 -10.62 38.97 1.14
CA ARG A 159 -10.26 38.67 2.55
C ARG A 159 -10.99 37.46 3.20
N LYS A 160 -11.64 36.59 2.44
CA LYS A 160 -12.31 35.39 2.99
C LYS A 160 -11.34 34.22 3.02
N ALA A 161 -10.95 33.79 4.22
CA ALA A 161 -10.23 32.53 4.44
C ALA A 161 -11.04 31.36 3.86
N HIS A 162 -10.42 30.55 3.00
CA HIS A 162 -11.03 29.34 2.45
C HIS A 162 -10.47 28.11 3.18
N SER A 163 -11.34 27.14 3.45
CA SER A 163 -10.93 25.82 3.93
C SER A 163 -10.08 25.14 2.86
N GLU A 164 -8.91 24.65 3.24
CA GLU A 164 -8.09 23.82 2.36
C GLU A 164 -8.87 22.56 1.97
N VAL A 165 -8.96 22.27 0.67
CA VAL A 165 -9.64 21.08 0.16
C VAL A 165 -8.71 19.89 0.39
N VAL A 166 -8.98 19.12 1.43
CA VAL A 166 -8.18 17.94 1.81
C VAL A 166 -8.62 16.68 1.06
N ILE A 167 -9.88 16.62 0.61
CA ILE A 167 -10.47 15.52 -0.17
C ILE A 167 -11.16 16.13 -1.40
N ASP A 168 -10.79 15.65 -2.59
CA ASP A 168 -11.29 16.14 -3.88
C ASP A 168 -12.69 15.56 -4.19
N GLU A 169 -13.50 16.29 -4.96
CA GLU A 169 -14.77 15.81 -5.51
C GLU A 169 -14.66 14.49 -6.26
N ARG A 170 -13.52 14.22 -6.90
CA ARG A 170 -13.25 12.95 -7.59
C ARG A 170 -13.33 11.74 -6.65
N ASP A 171 -12.97 11.93 -5.40
CA ASP A 171 -12.93 10.87 -4.39
C ASP A 171 -14.26 10.76 -3.64
N ARG A 172 -15.27 11.61 -3.93
CA ARG A 172 -16.55 11.69 -3.21
C ARG A 172 -17.20 10.32 -2.97
N LYS A 173 -17.17 9.45 -3.99
CA LYS A 173 -17.76 8.11 -3.95
C LYS A 173 -17.20 7.21 -2.83
N ASP A 174 -15.98 7.48 -2.37
CA ASP A 174 -15.32 6.68 -1.35
C ASP A 174 -15.70 7.12 0.08
N TYR A 175 -16.26 8.34 0.23
CA TYR A 175 -16.61 8.96 1.51
C TYR A 175 -18.09 8.82 1.84
N PHE A 176 -18.60 7.60 1.68
CA PHE A 176 -19.90 7.16 2.18
C PHE A 176 -19.70 6.17 3.32
N THR A 177 -20.65 6.08 4.24
CA THR A 177 -20.65 5.06 5.28
C THR A 177 -21.80 4.06 5.05
N PRO A 178 -21.55 2.76 5.26
CA PRO A 178 -22.57 1.74 5.12
C PRO A 178 -23.53 1.76 6.31
N SER A 179 -24.73 1.21 6.11
CA SER A 179 -25.57 0.79 7.23
C SER A 179 -24.88 -0.34 8.02
N ARG A 180 -25.31 -0.53 9.27
CA ARG A 180 -24.85 -1.64 10.11
C ARG A 180 -25.19 -3.01 9.48
N PRO A 181 -26.43 -3.28 9.01
CA PRO A 181 -26.74 -4.56 8.36
C PRO A 181 -25.89 -4.85 7.13
N LEU A 182 -25.66 -3.85 6.26
CA LEU A 182 -24.83 -4.02 5.06
C LEU A 182 -23.40 -4.43 5.42
N PHE A 183 -22.79 -3.79 6.41
CA PHE A 183 -21.45 -4.15 6.87
C PHE A 183 -21.41 -5.54 7.55
N GLU A 184 -22.42 -5.86 8.36
CA GLU A 184 -22.54 -7.16 9.02
C GLU A 184 -22.61 -8.30 7.99
N GLU A 185 -23.48 -8.18 6.99
CA GLU A 185 -23.60 -9.15 5.91
C GLU A 185 -22.35 -9.24 5.03
N HIS A 186 -21.64 -8.13 4.81
CA HIS A 186 -20.35 -8.16 4.13
C HIS A 186 -19.31 -8.95 4.93
N CYS A 187 -19.26 -8.81 6.26
CA CYS A 187 -18.42 -9.64 7.11
C CYS A 187 -18.82 -11.12 7.07
N GLU A 188 -20.11 -11.44 7.07
CA GLU A 188 -20.60 -12.81 6.90
C GLU A 188 -20.18 -13.40 5.54
N CYS A 189 -20.25 -12.61 4.47
CA CYS A 189 -19.77 -13.00 3.15
C CYS A 189 -18.27 -13.34 3.14
N ILE A 190 -17.44 -12.58 3.87
CA ILE A 190 -16.01 -12.87 4.07
C ILE A 190 -15.83 -14.17 4.86
N VAL A 191 -16.57 -14.31 5.97
CA VAL A 191 -16.54 -15.53 6.80
C VAL A 191 -16.88 -16.77 5.97
N ASP A 192 -17.89 -16.69 5.12
CA ASP A 192 -18.28 -17.78 4.21
C ASP A 192 -17.22 -18.04 3.12
N ARG A 193 -16.73 -16.97 2.49
CA ARG A 193 -15.73 -17.04 1.40
C ARG A 193 -14.46 -17.76 1.84
N TYR A 194 -14.01 -17.53 3.08
CA TYR A 194 -12.80 -18.11 3.65
C TYR A 194 -13.06 -19.32 4.56
N GLY A 195 -14.30 -19.80 4.63
CA GLY A 195 -14.67 -20.94 5.46
C GLY A 195 -14.33 -20.75 6.94
N LEU A 196 -14.62 -19.58 7.52
CA LEU A 196 -14.27 -19.19 8.89
C LEU A 196 -15.41 -19.40 9.91
N ARG A 197 -16.46 -20.17 9.56
CA ARG A 197 -17.58 -20.51 10.46
C ARG A 197 -17.22 -21.64 11.42
N ASP A 198 -17.00 -22.83 10.88
CA ASP A 198 -17.12 -24.06 11.65
C ASP A 198 -15.95 -24.27 12.62
N GLY A 199 -16.30 -24.39 13.91
CA GLY A 199 -15.43 -24.83 15.01
C GLY A 199 -14.21 -23.95 15.30
N LEU A 200 -14.09 -22.79 14.64
CA LEU A 200 -12.90 -21.95 14.68
C LEU A 200 -12.85 -21.07 15.92
N ILE A 201 -14.01 -20.59 16.39
CA ILE A 201 -14.09 -19.67 17.53
C ILE A 201 -14.57 -20.43 18.77
N LYS A 202 -13.87 -20.26 19.88
CA LYS A 202 -14.32 -20.71 21.20
C LYS A 202 -14.59 -19.52 22.10
N GLN A 203 -15.70 -19.58 22.82
CA GLN A 203 -16.04 -18.60 23.85
C GLN A 203 -15.19 -18.83 25.10
N GLU A 204 -13.94 -18.39 25.07
CA GLU A 204 -12.97 -18.57 26.13
C GLU A 204 -12.22 -17.27 26.41
N GLN A 205 -12.14 -16.90 27.69
CA GLN A 205 -11.36 -15.77 28.15
C GLN A 205 -9.93 -16.22 28.44
N VAL A 206 -8.97 -15.69 27.67
CA VAL A 206 -7.54 -15.88 27.93
C VAL A 206 -7.18 -15.18 29.24
N GLN A 207 -6.55 -15.92 30.15
CA GLN A 207 -6.13 -15.49 31.48
C GLN A 207 -4.61 -15.30 31.59
N ASP A 208 -3.83 -16.04 30.80
CA ASP A 208 -2.37 -15.94 30.73
C ASP A 208 -1.82 -16.47 29.40
N ILE A 209 -0.70 -15.89 28.96
CA ILE A 209 0.05 -16.29 27.76
C ILE A 209 1.51 -16.46 28.17
N GLU A 210 2.06 -17.63 27.89
CA GLU A 210 3.45 -18.00 28.22
C GLU A 210 4.14 -18.54 26.97
N PHE A 211 5.41 -18.22 26.76
CA PHE A 211 6.20 -18.70 25.63
C PHE A 211 7.45 -19.44 26.11
N GLY A 212 7.52 -20.75 25.87
CA GLY A 212 8.60 -21.56 26.44
C GLY A 212 8.59 -23.00 25.95
N TYR A 213 9.51 -23.80 26.50
CA TYR A 213 9.61 -25.22 26.19
C TYR A 213 8.55 -26.00 26.96
N VAL A 214 7.80 -26.83 26.24
CA VAL A 214 6.84 -27.76 26.82
C VAL A 214 7.34 -29.16 26.53
N ARG A 215 7.79 -29.87 27.57
CA ARG A 215 8.50 -31.17 27.44
C ARG A 215 7.72 -32.20 26.63
N ASP A 216 6.40 -32.19 26.76
CA ASP A 216 5.50 -33.14 26.08
C ASP A 216 5.16 -32.73 24.63
N ILE A 217 5.68 -31.59 24.15
CA ILE A 217 5.44 -31.04 22.79
C ILE A 217 6.74 -30.97 22.00
N SER A 218 7.73 -30.22 22.51
CA SER A 218 9.04 -30.05 21.88
C SER A 218 10.08 -29.66 22.93
N THR A 219 11.25 -30.28 22.84
CA THR A 219 12.42 -29.95 23.67
C THR A 219 13.36 -28.95 23.00
N VAL A 220 13.15 -28.70 21.70
CA VAL A 220 14.03 -27.85 20.86
C VAL A 220 13.36 -26.55 20.43
N ASP A 221 12.02 -26.58 20.29
CA ASP A 221 11.24 -25.40 19.91
C ASP A 221 10.39 -24.92 21.09
N LYS A 222 10.34 -23.60 21.24
CA LYS A 222 9.38 -22.97 22.16
C LYS A 222 8.02 -22.89 21.49
N VAL A 223 6.97 -23.08 22.28
CA VAL A 223 5.58 -22.88 21.86
C VAL A 223 4.87 -21.96 22.86
N PHE A 224 3.78 -21.35 22.41
CA PHE A 224 2.89 -20.64 23.30
C PHE A 224 2.01 -21.62 24.08
N THR A 225 1.78 -21.31 25.35
CA THR A 225 0.77 -21.92 26.21
C THR A 225 -0.20 -20.84 26.64
N LEU A 226 -1.44 -20.93 26.17
CA LEU A 226 -2.51 -20.01 26.53
C LEU A 226 -3.41 -20.68 27.56
N ARG A 227 -3.47 -20.11 28.77
CA ARG A 227 -4.40 -20.54 29.82
C ARG A 227 -5.68 -19.74 29.69
N THR A 228 -6.81 -20.42 29.61
CA THR A 228 -8.14 -19.80 29.56
C THR A 228 -8.95 -20.17 30.78
N ASN A 229 -10.14 -19.57 30.92
CA ASN A 229 -11.12 -19.99 31.92
C ASN A 229 -11.72 -21.39 31.69
N GLN A 230 -11.46 -22.03 30.56
CA GLN A 230 -12.01 -23.35 30.20
C GLN A 230 -10.95 -24.43 29.96
N GLY A 231 -9.68 -24.05 29.74
CA GLY A 231 -8.64 -25.03 29.47
C GLY A 231 -7.29 -24.40 29.09
N VAL A 232 -6.45 -25.21 28.45
CA VAL A 232 -5.12 -24.83 28.00
C VAL A 232 -5.01 -25.14 26.51
N HIS A 233 -4.50 -24.19 25.72
CA HIS A 233 -4.24 -24.36 24.29
C HIS A 233 -2.78 -24.06 23.98
N HIS A 234 -2.24 -24.73 22.97
CA HIS A 234 -0.86 -24.53 22.52
C HIS A 234 -0.81 -24.00 21.09
N ALA A 235 0.16 -23.13 20.80
CA ALA A 235 0.34 -22.58 19.46
C ALA A 235 1.80 -22.29 19.10
N ARG A 236 2.13 -22.32 17.80
CA ARG A 236 3.42 -21.83 17.28
C ARG A 236 3.47 -20.31 17.24
N ALA A 237 2.38 -19.66 16.79
CA ALA A 237 2.24 -18.21 16.78
C ALA A 237 0.92 -17.76 17.46
N VAL A 238 0.92 -16.56 18.05
CA VAL A 238 -0.27 -15.97 18.69
C VAL A 238 -0.50 -14.56 18.16
N VAL A 239 -1.74 -14.19 17.85
CA VAL A 239 -2.13 -12.84 17.43
C VAL A 239 -3.10 -12.22 18.43
N LEU A 240 -2.77 -11.05 18.98
CA LEU A 240 -3.63 -10.28 19.86
C LEU A 240 -4.45 -9.25 19.06
N ALA A 241 -5.74 -9.52 18.91
CA ALA A 241 -6.74 -8.66 18.27
C ALA A 241 -7.80 -8.16 19.28
N VAL A 242 -7.34 -7.79 20.49
CA VAL A 242 -8.17 -7.54 21.68
C VAL A 242 -8.74 -6.11 21.81
N GLY A 243 -8.59 -5.29 20.77
CA GLY A 243 -8.98 -3.88 20.80
C GLY A 243 -8.19 -3.10 21.87
N PRO A 244 -8.83 -2.41 22.83
CA PRO A 244 -8.11 -1.71 23.88
C PRO A 244 -7.47 -2.62 24.93
N GLY A 245 -7.81 -3.91 24.97
CA GLY A 245 -7.24 -4.94 25.84
C GLY A 245 -7.62 -4.83 27.33
N ASN A 246 -7.56 -3.64 27.92
CA ASN A 246 -7.90 -3.42 29.32
C ASN A 246 -9.42 -3.39 29.56
N ALA A 247 -9.81 -3.63 30.81
CA ALA A 247 -11.17 -3.40 31.26
C ALA A 247 -11.48 -1.89 31.31
N PRO A 248 -12.72 -1.47 31.01
CA PRO A 248 -13.14 -0.09 31.23
C PRO A 248 -13.03 0.28 32.72
N SER A 249 -12.53 1.48 33.00
CA SER A 249 -12.41 2.02 34.36
C SER A 249 -13.26 3.26 34.53
N ILE A 250 -13.78 3.45 35.74
CA ILE A 250 -14.44 4.68 36.17
C ILE A 250 -13.43 5.44 37.06
N PRO A 251 -13.20 6.74 36.82
CA PRO A 251 -12.30 7.53 37.66
C PRO A 251 -12.73 7.54 39.13
N ASP A 252 -11.76 7.43 40.03
CA ASP A 252 -11.93 7.55 41.49
C ASP A 252 -12.97 6.56 42.05
N VAL A 253 -12.92 5.31 41.57
CA VAL A 253 -13.76 4.19 42.01
C VAL A 253 -12.91 2.93 42.08
N ASP A 254 -12.96 2.21 43.20
CA ASP A 254 -12.41 0.85 43.28
C ASP A 254 -13.36 -0.11 42.54
N PRO A 255 -12.91 -0.81 41.47
CA PRO A 255 -13.74 -1.77 40.75
C PRO A 255 -14.32 -2.89 41.62
N LYS A 256 -13.69 -3.18 42.78
CA LYS A 256 -14.13 -4.21 43.73
C LYS A 256 -15.26 -3.75 44.64
N GLN A 257 -15.40 -2.43 44.84
CA GLN A 257 -16.49 -1.83 45.59
C GLN A 257 -17.55 -1.39 44.58
N GLY A 258 -18.52 -2.27 44.31
CA GLY A 258 -19.59 -1.98 43.35
C GLY A 258 -20.19 -0.59 43.59
N CYS A 259 -20.38 0.19 42.52
CA CYS A 259 -20.90 1.55 42.62
C CYS A 259 -22.37 1.59 42.22
N PRO A 260 -23.28 2.02 43.12
CA PRO A 260 -24.69 2.10 42.79
C PRO A 260 -24.93 3.18 41.72
N GLN A 261 -25.83 2.92 40.77
CA GLN A 261 -26.37 3.90 39.83
C GLN A 261 -25.31 4.68 39.00
N MET A 262 -24.21 4.02 38.65
CA MET A 262 -23.27 4.51 37.65
C MET A 262 -22.64 3.35 36.88
N CYS A 263 -22.22 3.59 35.65
CA CYS A 263 -21.41 2.61 34.91
C CYS A 263 -20.55 3.29 33.86
N HIS A 264 -19.50 2.60 33.43
CA HIS A 264 -18.84 2.92 32.18
C HIS A 264 -19.74 2.51 31.00
N THR A 265 -19.79 3.29 29.92
CA THR A 265 -20.72 3.04 28.81
C THR A 265 -20.48 1.70 28.12
N MET A 266 -19.25 1.18 28.16
CA MET A 266 -18.90 -0.16 27.65
C MET A 266 -19.41 -1.32 28.52
N GLN A 267 -20.02 -1.04 29.68
CA GLN A 267 -20.59 -2.01 30.62
C GLN A 267 -22.11 -1.90 30.75
N ILE A 268 -22.76 -1.12 29.88
CA ILE A 268 -24.22 -1.01 29.85
C ILE A 268 -24.83 -2.39 29.55
N GLN A 269 -25.66 -2.87 30.48
CA GLN A 269 -26.43 -4.11 30.31
C GLN A 269 -27.85 -3.82 29.83
N GLN A 270 -28.50 -2.83 30.45
CA GLN A 270 -29.85 -2.36 30.10
C GLN A 270 -29.85 -0.83 30.03
N PHE A 271 -30.61 -0.28 29.07
CA PHE A 271 -30.65 1.17 28.86
C PHE A 271 -32.09 1.69 28.58
N PRO A 272 -32.57 2.73 29.31
CA PRO A 272 -31.92 3.31 30.50
C PRO A 272 -31.85 2.28 31.63
N ASP A 273 -30.94 2.49 32.59
CA ASP A 273 -30.86 1.68 33.80
C ASP A 273 -32.25 1.48 34.46
N PRO A 274 -32.56 0.31 35.06
CA PRO A 274 -33.83 0.03 35.71
C PRO A 274 -34.32 1.09 36.69
N VAL A 275 -33.41 1.75 37.43
CA VAL A 275 -33.78 2.80 38.39
C VAL A 275 -34.33 4.03 37.66
N VAL A 276 -33.68 4.42 36.57
CA VAL A 276 -34.13 5.54 35.71
C VAL A 276 -35.43 5.15 35.00
N SER A 277 -35.50 3.94 34.44
CA SER A 277 -36.68 3.41 33.75
C SER A 277 -37.92 3.38 34.65
N THR A 278 -37.76 3.06 35.93
CA THR A 278 -38.86 3.07 36.92
C THR A 278 -39.39 4.48 37.15
N LYS A 279 -38.49 5.47 37.29
CA LYS A 279 -38.87 6.88 37.43
C LYS A 279 -39.59 7.41 36.17
N ILE A 280 -39.11 7.02 34.98
CA ILE A 280 -39.75 7.36 33.69
C ILE A 280 -41.17 6.78 33.61
N LYS A 281 -41.36 5.49 33.94
CA LYS A 281 -42.69 4.84 33.96
C LYS A 281 -43.64 5.52 34.94
N ALA A 282 -43.13 5.97 36.08
CA ALA A 282 -43.88 6.75 37.07
C ALA A 282 -44.11 8.22 36.67
N ARG A 283 -43.71 8.64 35.45
CA ARG A 283 -43.80 10.01 34.94
C ARG A 283 -43.12 11.05 35.84
N ARG A 284 -42.07 10.65 36.56
CA ARG A 284 -41.26 11.55 37.38
C ARG A 284 -40.13 12.16 36.54
N GLY A 285 -39.75 13.39 36.88
CA GLY A 285 -38.59 14.02 36.26
C GLY A 285 -37.30 13.24 36.55
N THR A 286 -36.44 13.09 35.55
CA THR A 286 -35.15 12.39 35.68
C THR A 286 -33.97 13.23 35.19
N ASN A 287 -32.89 13.26 35.96
CA ASN A 287 -31.62 13.89 35.63
C ASN A 287 -30.53 12.83 35.48
N VAL A 288 -29.97 12.70 34.28
CA VAL A 288 -28.86 11.78 34.01
C VAL A 288 -27.61 12.58 33.69
N MET A 289 -26.47 12.19 34.25
CA MET A 289 -25.17 12.76 33.91
C MET A 289 -24.44 11.88 32.89
N VAL A 290 -23.85 12.49 31.87
CA VAL A 290 -22.99 11.83 30.88
C VAL A 290 -21.63 12.52 30.88
N VAL A 291 -20.56 11.76 31.11
CA VAL A 291 -19.19 12.29 31.20
C VAL A 291 -18.38 11.81 30.01
N GLY A 292 -17.88 12.72 29.19
CA GLY A 292 -16.99 12.41 28.06
C GLY A 292 -17.14 13.36 26.87
N GLY A 293 -16.06 13.59 26.13
CA GLY A 293 -16.04 14.49 24.96
C GLY A 293 -16.11 13.81 23.59
N GLY A 294 -16.21 12.49 23.53
CA GLY A 294 -16.22 11.72 22.27
C GLY A 294 -17.62 11.36 21.77
N LEU A 295 -17.69 10.74 20.60
CA LEU A 295 -18.94 10.34 19.95
C LEU A 295 -19.88 9.53 20.86
N THR A 296 -19.34 8.58 21.63
CA THR A 296 -20.14 7.74 22.54
C THR A 296 -20.91 8.55 23.58
N SER A 297 -20.36 9.67 24.08
CA SER A 297 -21.08 10.50 25.05
C SER A 297 -22.27 11.21 24.41
N ALA A 298 -22.11 11.71 23.19
CA ALA A 298 -23.20 12.33 22.43
C ALA A 298 -24.30 11.31 22.06
N GLN A 299 -23.92 10.08 21.69
CA GLN A 299 -24.85 8.98 21.41
C GLN A 299 -25.67 8.61 22.65
N VAL A 300 -25.01 8.46 23.80
CA VAL A 300 -25.71 8.14 25.07
C VAL A 300 -26.63 9.28 25.51
N ALA A 301 -26.20 10.53 25.35
CA ALA A 301 -27.03 11.70 25.65
C ALA A 301 -28.31 11.72 24.80
N ASP A 302 -28.19 11.53 23.48
CA ASP A 302 -29.34 11.44 22.58
C ASP A 302 -30.24 10.24 22.93
N MET A 303 -29.66 9.06 23.10
CA MET A 303 -30.40 7.83 23.40
C MET A 303 -31.16 7.94 24.73
N ALA A 304 -30.57 8.52 25.77
CA ALA A 304 -31.22 8.79 27.05
C ALA A 304 -32.51 9.61 26.84
N LEU A 305 -32.40 10.69 26.07
CA LEU A 305 -33.49 11.62 25.82
C LEU A 305 -34.59 11.00 24.95
N ARG A 306 -34.23 10.20 23.92
CA ARG A 306 -35.19 9.46 23.10
C ARG A 306 -35.97 8.43 23.91
N LYS A 307 -35.37 7.86 24.96
CA LYS A 307 -36.00 6.85 25.84
C LYS A 307 -36.70 7.43 27.07
N GLY A 308 -36.91 8.74 27.11
CA GLY A 308 -37.78 9.38 28.11
C GLY A 308 -37.06 10.05 29.28
N VAL A 309 -35.73 10.10 29.30
CA VAL A 309 -35.01 10.90 30.30
C VAL A 309 -35.37 12.38 30.13
N THR A 310 -35.76 13.05 31.22
CA THR A 310 -36.17 14.45 31.19
C THR A 310 -35.03 15.37 30.78
N LYS A 311 -33.89 15.29 31.48
CA LYS A 311 -32.73 16.16 31.26
C LYS A 311 -31.41 15.40 31.35
N VAL A 312 -30.48 15.72 30.46
CA VAL A 312 -29.10 15.21 30.46
C VAL A 312 -28.13 16.33 30.80
N TRP A 313 -27.23 16.05 31.74
CA TRP A 313 -26.10 16.91 32.13
C TRP A 313 -24.84 16.34 31.52
N HIS A 314 -24.33 16.97 30.46
CA HIS A 314 -23.21 16.47 29.66
C HIS A 314 -21.94 17.22 30.02
N LEU A 315 -20.98 16.54 30.66
CA LEU A 315 -19.72 17.12 31.10
C LEU A 315 -18.57 16.68 30.18
N MET A 316 -17.70 17.64 29.82
CA MET A 316 -16.49 17.37 29.07
C MET A 316 -15.30 18.21 29.57
N ARG A 317 -14.13 17.57 29.69
CA ARG A 317 -12.90 18.19 30.20
C ARG A 317 -12.28 19.26 29.29
N SER A 318 -12.71 19.33 28.03
CA SER A 318 -12.21 20.26 27.01
C SER A 318 -13.38 20.86 26.23
N GLY A 319 -13.10 21.75 25.29
CA GLY A 319 -14.10 22.22 24.33
C GLY A 319 -14.66 21.09 23.46
N CYS A 320 -15.87 21.32 22.93
CA CYS A 320 -16.55 20.39 22.02
C CYS A 320 -15.87 20.41 20.63
N LYS A 321 -15.25 19.28 20.24
CA LYS A 321 -14.58 19.13 18.95
C LYS A 321 -15.49 18.40 17.98
N VAL A 322 -15.76 19.01 16.82
CA VAL A 322 -16.57 18.39 15.76
C VAL A 322 -15.66 17.96 14.62
N LYS A 323 -15.56 16.65 14.37
CA LYS A 323 -14.73 16.07 13.31
C LYS A 323 -15.48 14.93 12.61
N PRO A 324 -15.38 14.77 11.28
CA PRO A 324 -15.99 13.63 10.58
C PRO A 324 -15.37 12.30 11.01
N PHE A 325 -14.06 12.30 11.33
CA PHE A 325 -13.29 11.13 11.76
C PHE A 325 -12.61 11.36 13.11
N ASP A 326 -12.13 10.26 13.71
CA ASP A 326 -11.32 10.29 14.94
C ASP A 326 -9.87 10.75 14.73
N VAL A 327 -9.44 10.79 13.47
CA VAL A 327 -8.15 11.29 13.03
C VAL A 327 -8.38 12.51 12.14
N ASP A 328 -7.42 13.42 12.10
CA ASP A 328 -7.52 14.59 11.22
C ASP A 328 -7.61 14.21 9.74
N LEU A 329 -8.24 15.06 8.93
CA LEU A 329 -8.53 14.78 7.53
C LEU A 329 -7.28 14.50 6.69
N CYS A 330 -6.12 15.04 7.07
CA CYS A 330 -4.84 14.76 6.40
C CYS A 330 -4.46 13.27 6.48
N TRP A 331 -4.94 12.52 7.48
CA TRP A 331 -4.68 11.09 7.66
C TRP A 331 -5.61 10.18 6.85
N VAL A 332 -6.63 10.74 6.21
CA VAL A 332 -7.62 9.96 5.44
C VAL A 332 -7.76 10.43 4.00
N GLY A 333 -7.41 11.67 3.69
CA GLY A 333 -7.48 12.27 2.35
C GLY A 333 -6.15 12.36 1.61
N LYS A 334 -6.00 13.42 0.80
CA LYS A 334 -4.90 13.64 -0.14
C LYS A 334 -3.49 13.53 0.46
N PHE A 335 -3.33 13.96 1.71
CA PHE A 335 -2.03 14.01 2.40
C PHE A 335 -1.71 12.75 3.20
N ARG A 336 -2.54 11.69 3.14
CA ARG A 336 -2.38 10.49 3.97
C ARG A 336 -1.00 9.87 3.84
N ASN A 337 -0.51 9.72 2.60
CA ASN A 337 0.78 9.08 2.36
C ASN A 337 1.94 9.92 2.91
N LEU A 338 1.83 11.26 2.88
CA LEU A 338 2.82 12.16 3.48
C LEU A 338 2.82 12.04 5.00
N GLU A 339 1.66 12.08 5.64
CA GLU A 339 1.53 11.92 7.11
C GLU A 339 2.04 10.56 7.57
N GLN A 340 1.74 9.49 6.82
CA GLN A 340 2.26 8.14 7.08
C GLN A 340 3.79 8.08 6.92
N ALA A 341 4.34 8.68 5.87
CA ALA A 341 5.79 8.76 5.69
C ALA A 341 6.46 9.50 6.85
N ILE A 342 5.95 10.68 7.24
CA ILE A 342 6.45 11.44 8.39
C ILE A 342 6.37 10.63 9.69
N PHE A 343 5.33 9.81 9.86
CA PHE A 343 5.18 8.94 11.02
C PHE A 343 6.18 7.80 11.05
N TRP A 344 6.44 7.15 9.92
CA TRP A 344 7.39 6.05 9.85
C TRP A 344 8.85 6.52 9.88
N SER A 345 9.14 7.71 9.35
CA SER A 345 10.45 8.37 9.44
C SER A 345 10.78 8.95 10.83
N ALA A 346 9.88 8.84 11.81
CA ALA A 346 10.16 9.25 13.18
C ALA A 346 11.27 8.38 13.80
N ASP A 347 12.25 9.03 14.46
CA ASP A 347 13.44 8.35 14.99
C ASP A 347 13.13 7.51 16.25
N THR A 348 12.06 7.86 16.97
CA THR A 348 11.72 7.27 18.27
C THR A 348 10.23 6.95 18.42
N ASP A 349 9.91 5.99 19.29
CA ASP A 349 8.52 5.62 19.56
C ASP A 349 7.77 6.66 20.39
N GLU A 350 8.50 7.47 21.16
CA GLU A 350 8.00 8.66 21.84
C GLU A 350 7.46 9.67 20.84
N GLU A 351 8.23 9.97 19.79
CA GLU A 351 7.80 10.88 18.72
C GLU A 351 6.58 10.32 17.99
N ARG A 352 6.56 9.00 17.71
CA ARG A 352 5.38 8.33 17.12
C ARG A 352 4.16 8.46 18.02
N LEU A 353 4.31 8.28 19.33
CA LEU A 353 3.23 8.45 20.30
C LEU A 353 2.70 9.90 20.30
N GLU A 354 3.57 10.90 20.23
CA GLU A 354 3.17 12.32 20.14
C GLU A 354 2.40 12.61 18.86
N LYS A 355 2.87 12.12 17.70
CA LYS A 355 2.14 12.22 16.43
C LYS A 355 0.76 11.56 16.52
N ILE A 356 0.65 10.39 17.14
CA ILE A 356 -0.64 9.72 17.36
C ILE A 356 -1.58 10.57 18.23
N LYS A 357 -1.08 11.11 19.34
CA LYS A 357 -1.85 11.98 20.24
C LYS A 357 -2.33 13.24 19.52
N SER A 358 -1.45 13.86 18.73
CA SER A 358 -1.74 15.05 17.93
C SER A 358 -2.83 14.77 16.88
N ALA A 359 -2.62 13.76 16.04
CA ALA A 359 -3.52 13.37 14.95
C ALA A 359 -4.94 13.01 15.42
N ARG A 360 -5.06 12.39 16.61
CA ARG A 360 -6.36 12.04 17.19
C ARG A 360 -6.99 13.23 17.91
N GLY A 361 -6.20 14.02 18.63
CA GLY A 361 -6.65 15.24 19.30
C GLY A 361 -7.69 15.00 20.41
N GLY A 362 -7.78 13.79 20.97
CA GLY A 362 -8.75 13.41 22.01
C GLY A 362 -10.13 13.02 21.46
N GLY A 363 -11.17 13.13 22.31
CA GLY A 363 -12.54 12.81 21.91
C GLY A 363 -13.12 13.86 20.97
N SER A 364 -13.78 13.40 19.91
CA SER A 364 -14.53 14.24 18.96
C SER A 364 -15.95 13.70 18.75
N ILE A 365 -16.85 14.57 18.32
CA ILE A 365 -18.24 14.26 17.94
C ILE A 365 -18.36 14.48 16.43
N ASN A 366 -19.06 13.60 15.72
CA ASN A 366 -19.26 13.78 14.28
C ASN A 366 -20.33 14.84 13.97
N PRO A 367 -20.33 15.45 12.77
CA PRO A 367 -21.28 16.51 12.43
C PRO A 367 -22.77 16.14 12.65
N PRO A 368 -23.25 14.91 12.31
CA PRO A 368 -24.62 14.51 12.61
C PRO A 368 -24.98 14.56 14.10
N PHE A 369 -24.18 13.98 14.98
CA PHE A 369 -24.47 14.01 16.43
C PHE A 369 -24.25 15.40 17.03
N ALA A 370 -23.33 16.20 16.49
CA ALA A 370 -23.19 17.60 16.91
C ALA A 370 -24.46 18.40 16.60
N LYS A 371 -25.12 18.15 15.46
CA LYS A 371 -26.40 18.77 15.11
C LYS A 371 -27.52 18.31 16.05
N ILE A 372 -27.62 17.01 16.34
CA ILE A 372 -28.60 16.45 17.28
C ILE A 372 -28.42 17.06 18.68
N LEU A 373 -27.17 17.13 19.17
CA LEU A 373 -26.87 17.69 20.48
C LEU A 373 -27.27 19.17 20.56
N LYS A 374 -26.96 19.97 19.53
CA LYS A 374 -27.40 21.37 19.43
C LYS A 374 -28.92 21.52 19.51
N GLN A 375 -29.68 20.63 18.88
CA GLN A 375 -31.15 20.64 18.96
C GLN A 375 -31.64 20.35 20.38
N HIS A 376 -31.05 19.38 21.07
CA HIS A 376 -31.42 19.08 22.46
C HIS A 376 -31.03 20.20 23.43
N ILE A 377 -29.90 20.86 23.19
CA ILE A 377 -29.48 22.06 23.94
C ILE A 377 -30.48 23.20 23.73
N ALA A 378 -30.86 23.49 22.49
CA ALA A 378 -31.83 24.54 22.17
C ALA A 378 -33.21 24.29 22.80
N ARG A 379 -33.57 23.02 23.03
CA ARG A 379 -34.81 22.62 23.73
C ARG A 379 -34.67 22.58 25.25
N GLY A 380 -33.51 22.94 25.81
CA GLY A 380 -33.24 22.90 27.26
C GLY A 380 -33.13 21.48 27.85
N ARG A 381 -33.06 20.45 27.01
CA ARG A 381 -33.01 19.04 27.43
C ARG A 381 -31.60 18.54 27.70
N VAL A 382 -30.58 19.18 27.12
CA VAL A 382 -29.17 18.95 27.42
C VAL A 382 -28.58 20.20 28.02
N SER A 383 -27.94 20.06 29.18
CA SER A 383 -27.04 21.07 29.73
C SER A 383 -25.60 20.64 29.45
N LEU A 384 -24.96 21.28 28.47
CA LEU A 384 -23.59 20.95 28.06
C LEU A 384 -22.59 21.84 28.81
N HIS A 385 -21.69 21.21 29.57
CA HIS A 385 -20.66 21.86 30.36
C HIS A 385 -19.28 21.47 29.85
N THR A 386 -18.63 22.41 29.17
CA THR A 386 -17.28 22.26 28.63
C THR A 386 -16.23 22.77 29.59
N HIS A 387 -15.01 22.23 29.51
CA HIS A 387 -13.93 22.56 30.45
C HIS A 387 -14.35 22.29 31.91
N THR A 388 -15.10 21.20 32.13
CA THR A 388 -15.65 20.84 33.43
C THR A 388 -15.25 19.43 33.82
N VAL A 389 -14.74 19.27 35.03
CA VAL A 389 -14.35 17.98 35.62
C VAL A 389 -15.13 17.72 36.90
N ILE A 390 -15.30 16.45 37.26
CA ILE A 390 -15.88 16.05 38.54
C ILE A 390 -14.76 16.09 39.59
N LYS A 391 -14.97 16.83 40.68
CA LYS A 391 -14.06 16.90 41.84
C LYS A 391 -14.45 15.90 42.92
N GLY A 392 -15.74 15.72 43.13
CA GLY A 392 -16.30 14.91 44.19
C GLY A 392 -17.65 14.35 43.79
N LYS A 393 -17.99 13.19 44.34
CA LYS A 393 -19.30 12.56 44.15
C LYS A 393 -19.69 11.83 45.43
N SER A 394 -20.91 12.02 45.90
CA SER A 394 -21.47 11.34 47.06
C SER A 394 -22.85 10.76 46.75
N PHE A 395 -23.06 9.51 47.15
CA PHE A 395 -24.31 8.81 46.90
C PHE A 395 -25.27 8.98 48.08
N ASP A 396 -26.48 9.45 47.79
CA ASP A 396 -27.56 9.51 48.75
C ASP A 396 -28.46 8.28 48.58
N ALA A 397 -28.30 7.32 49.50
CA ALA A 397 -29.06 6.08 49.50
C ALA A 397 -30.56 6.28 49.75
N SER A 398 -30.97 7.36 50.44
CA SER A 398 -32.38 7.64 50.74
C SER A 398 -33.15 8.08 49.50
N ASN A 399 -32.52 8.92 48.67
CA ASN A 399 -33.11 9.44 47.44
C ASN A 399 -32.74 8.62 46.19
N GLN A 400 -31.81 7.66 46.33
CA GLN A 400 -31.25 6.88 45.23
C GLN A 400 -30.73 7.82 44.12
N THR A 401 -29.85 8.75 44.51
CA THR A 401 -29.29 9.78 43.62
C THR A 401 -27.86 10.14 44.01
N TRP A 402 -27.09 10.62 43.03
CA TRP A 402 -25.75 11.16 43.22
C TRP A 402 -25.77 12.68 43.36
N ARG A 403 -25.08 13.19 44.38
CA ARG A 403 -24.65 14.59 44.43
C ARG A 403 -23.24 14.67 43.84
N VAL A 404 -23.05 15.55 42.87
CA VAL A 404 -21.79 15.70 42.13
C VAL A 404 -21.26 17.10 42.34
N GLU A 405 -19.96 17.21 42.58
CA GLU A 405 -19.23 18.48 42.69
C GLU A 405 -18.31 18.62 41.48
N THR A 406 -18.31 19.80 40.85
CA THR A 406 -17.57 20.05 39.61
C THR A 406 -16.61 21.22 39.74
N GLU A 407 -15.58 21.22 38.90
CA GLU A 407 -14.71 22.37 38.66
C GLU A 407 -14.76 22.74 37.16
N PRO A 408 -15.19 23.97 36.81
CA PRO A 408 -15.82 24.95 37.69
C PRO A 408 -17.17 24.45 38.26
N PRO A 409 -17.66 25.01 39.39
CA PRO A 409 -18.96 24.66 39.94
C PRO A 409 -20.09 24.98 38.97
N ILE A 410 -21.03 24.05 38.79
CA ILE A 410 -22.23 24.25 37.99
C ILE A 410 -23.35 24.76 38.92
N PRO A 411 -23.87 25.99 38.72
CA PRO A 411 -24.97 26.52 39.53
C PRO A 411 -26.23 25.67 39.42
N GLU A 412 -26.92 25.48 40.55
CA GLU A 412 -28.24 24.83 40.63
C GLU A 412 -28.29 23.41 40.03
N MET A 413 -27.17 22.69 40.05
CA MET A 413 -27.11 21.31 39.54
C MET A 413 -27.94 20.37 40.45
N PRO A 414 -28.95 19.66 39.91
CA PRO A 414 -29.79 18.77 40.70
C PRO A 414 -29.07 17.47 41.04
N PRO A 415 -29.57 16.68 42.00
CA PRO A 415 -29.14 15.30 42.19
C PRO A 415 -29.33 14.47 40.91
N MET A 416 -28.38 13.61 40.61
CA MET A 416 -28.35 12.77 39.40
C MET A 416 -28.91 11.39 39.71
N ASP A 417 -29.88 10.93 38.93
CA ASP A 417 -30.43 9.58 39.05
C ASP A 417 -29.45 8.51 38.57
N TYR A 418 -28.57 8.85 37.63
CA TYR A 418 -27.58 7.93 37.10
C TYR A 418 -26.41 8.68 36.43
N ILE A 419 -25.21 8.09 36.47
CA ILE A 419 -24.02 8.64 35.81
C ILE A 419 -23.46 7.64 34.79
N TYR A 420 -23.37 8.05 33.52
CA TYR A 420 -22.71 7.29 32.46
C TYR A 420 -21.32 7.87 32.15
N PHE A 421 -20.29 7.07 32.35
CA PHE A 421 -18.90 7.41 32.01
C PHE A 421 -18.56 6.93 30.60
N ALA A 422 -18.56 7.85 29.64
CA ALA A 422 -18.12 7.66 28.26
C ALA A 422 -16.66 8.13 28.09
N THR A 423 -15.80 7.74 29.03
CA THR A 423 -14.41 8.22 29.18
C THR A 423 -13.41 7.46 28.31
N GLY A 424 -13.87 6.43 27.59
CA GLY A 424 -13.02 5.55 26.80
C GLY A 424 -12.27 4.55 27.67
N ILE A 425 -11.56 3.63 27.04
CA ILE A 425 -10.73 2.62 27.72
C ILE A 425 -9.28 3.01 27.51
N GLN A 426 -8.54 3.21 28.61
CA GLN A 426 -7.10 3.39 28.58
C GLN A 426 -6.44 2.05 28.25
N THR A 427 -5.44 2.08 27.37
CA THR A 427 -4.69 0.90 26.97
C THR A 427 -3.31 0.97 27.59
N ASP A 428 -2.95 -0.08 28.32
CA ASP A 428 -1.62 -0.29 28.86
C ASP A 428 -1.30 -1.78 28.89
N PHE A 429 -0.46 -2.22 27.96
CA PHE A 429 -0.05 -3.63 27.81
C PHE A 429 0.65 -4.18 29.07
N ALA A 430 1.33 -3.34 29.85
CA ALA A 430 2.02 -3.76 31.06
C ALA A 430 1.04 -4.14 32.19
N THR A 431 -0.18 -3.61 32.15
CA THR A 431 -1.23 -3.86 33.16
C THR A 431 -2.22 -4.96 32.74
N MET A 432 -2.09 -5.52 31.54
CA MET A 432 -3.00 -6.55 31.04
C MET A 432 -2.75 -7.89 31.76
N PRO A 433 -3.76 -8.47 32.43
CA PRO A 433 -3.56 -9.69 33.23
C PRO A 433 -2.99 -10.86 32.43
N PHE A 434 -3.46 -11.07 31.20
CA PHE A 434 -3.04 -12.18 30.34
C PHE A 434 -1.66 -12.01 29.71
N LEU A 435 -1.01 -10.86 29.88
CA LEU A 435 0.37 -10.61 29.45
C LEU A 435 1.36 -10.64 30.62
N LYS A 436 0.93 -10.99 31.84
CA LYS A 436 1.78 -10.94 33.03
C LYS A 436 3.03 -11.83 32.88
N SER A 437 2.87 -13.06 32.38
CA SER A 437 4.00 -13.96 32.14
C SER A 437 4.91 -13.45 31.01
N MET A 438 4.34 -12.99 29.88
CA MET A 438 5.12 -12.37 28.80
C MET A 438 5.93 -11.15 29.25
N ASN A 439 5.35 -10.23 30.02
CA ASN A 439 6.04 -9.05 30.53
C ASN A 439 7.16 -9.40 31.52
N ARG A 440 7.01 -10.51 32.27
CA ARG A 440 8.04 -11.00 33.19
C ARG A 440 9.19 -11.66 32.45
N ASP A 441 8.88 -12.55 31.52
CA ASP A 441 9.86 -13.46 30.90
C ASP A 441 10.50 -12.85 29.65
N TYR A 442 9.75 -12.02 28.92
CA TYR A 442 10.19 -11.38 27.68
C TYR A 442 9.87 -9.87 27.71
N PRO A 443 10.41 -9.08 28.67
CA PRO A 443 10.08 -7.66 28.79
C PRO A 443 10.42 -6.89 27.51
N ILE A 444 9.55 -5.95 27.11
CA ILE A 444 9.75 -4.99 26.01
C ILE A 444 9.52 -3.57 26.51
N PRO A 445 10.18 -2.56 25.89
CA PRO A 445 9.84 -1.18 26.17
C PRO A 445 8.41 -0.86 25.71
N GLY A 446 7.85 0.22 26.22
CA GLY A 446 6.56 0.72 25.77
C GLY A 446 6.39 2.20 26.02
N GLN A 447 5.58 2.84 25.19
CA GLN A 447 5.34 4.28 25.19
C GLN A 447 3.85 4.56 25.36
N GLY A 448 3.51 5.29 26.44
CA GLY A 448 2.12 5.67 26.72
C GLY A 448 1.15 4.49 26.86
N GLY A 449 1.64 3.35 27.36
CA GLY A 449 0.87 2.09 27.49
C GLY A 449 0.83 1.24 26.22
N LEU A 450 1.50 1.64 25.14
CA LEU A 450 1.63 0.85 23.92
C LEU A 450 2.97 0.10 23.89
N PRO A 451 3.00 -1.17 23.48
CA PRO A 451 4.24 -1.95 23.36
C PRO A 451 5.07 -1.49 22.16
N CYS A 452 6.39 -1.40 22.32
CA CYS A 452 7.35 -1.14 21.25
C CYS A 452 7.63 -2.44 20.48
N LEU A 453 6.69 -2.85 19.63
CA LEU A 453 6.79 -4.02 18.74
C LEU A 453 7.88 -3.84 17.68
N ASN A 454 8.27 -4.90 16.96
CA ASN A 454 9.06 -4.74 15.74
C ASN A 454 8.18 -4.30 14.54
N ASP A 455 8.77 -4.15 13.36
CA ASP A 455 8.07 -3.64 12.16
C ASP A 455 6.99 -4.59 11.63
N ASP A 456 7.12 -5.88 11.94
CA ASP A 456 6.17 -6.95 11.64
C ASP A 456 4.99 -7.02 12.61
N LEU A 457 4.93 -6.09 13.57
CA LEU A 457 3.96 -6.07 14.68
C LEU A 457 4.12 -7.26 15.65
N MET A 458 5.31 -7.85 15.67
CA MET A 458 5.68 -8.96 16.54
C MET A 458 6.31 -8.42 17.84
N TRP A 459 6.15 -9.17 18.93
CA TRP A 459 6.64 -8.82 20.27
C TRP A 459 8.16 -8.60 20.27
N LYS A 460 8.90 -9.56 19.68
CA LYS A 460 10.35 -9.53 19.38
C LYS A 460 10.62 -10.51 18.23
N ASP A 461 11.78 -10.39 17.57
CA ASP A 461 12.17 -11.22 16.42
C ASP A 461 12.12 -12.75 16.69
N ASP A 462 12.27 -13.18 17.94
CA ASP A 462 12.25 -14.57 18.38
C ASP A 462 11.02 -14.97 19.21
N VAL A 463 10.04 -14.07 19.36
CA VAL A 463 8.82 -14.28 20.14
C VAL A 463 7.61 -14.00 19.24
N PRO A 464 7.02 -15.03 18.59
CA PRO A 464 5.96 -14.89 17.59
C PRO A 464 4.57 -14.58 18.19
N LEU A 465 4.54 -13.59 19.07
CA LEU A 465 3.36 -12.94 19.63
C LEU A 465 3.12 -11.64 18.87
N PHE A 466 2.15 -11.64 17.98
CA PHE A 466 1.79 -10.51 17.15
C PHE A 466 0.68 -9.68 17.79
N MET A 467 0.62 -8.39 17.48
CA MET A 467 -0.48 -7.52 17.90
C MET A 467 -1.03 -6.71 16.74
N THR A 468 -2.35 -6.49 16.74
CA THR A 468 -3.02 -5.64 15.76
C THR A 468 -3.97 -4.65 16.45
N GLY A 469 -4.48 -3.69 15.69
CA GLY A 469 -5.37 -2.67 16.19
C GLY A 469 -4.66 -1.67 17.10
N ARG A 470 -5.29 -1.31 18.23
CA ARG A 470 -4.78 -0.25 19.12
C ARG A 470 -3.39 -0.55 19.68
N LEU A 471 -3.10 -1.80 20.04
CA LEU A 471 -1.80 -2.17 20.60
C LEU A 471 -0.65 -2.02 19.59
N ALA A 472 -0.95 -2.05 18.29
CA ALA A 472 0.03 -1.86 17.22
C ALA A 472 0.15 -0.41 16.75
N SER A 473 -0.41 0.58 17.46
CA SER A 473 -0.47 1.97 16.95
C SER A 473 0.90 2.60 16.73
N LEU A 474 1.94 2.22 17.50
CA LEU A 474 3.31 2.72 17.31
C LEU A 474 3.94 2.29 15.97
N ARG A 475 3.37 1.30 15.28
CA ARG A 475 3.82 0.83 13.97
C ARG A 475 2.80 1.12 12.85
N LEU A 476 1.51 1.03 13.16
CA LEU A 476 0.41 1.24 12.20
C LEU A 476 -0.08 2.69 12.10
N GLY A 477 0.26 3.55 13.05
CA GLY A 477 -0.15 4.96 13.06
C GLY A 477 -1.50 5.23 13.74
N PRO A 478 -2.02 6.48 13.67
CA PRO A 478 -3.14 6.95 14.49
C PRO A 478 -4.50 6.30 14.17
N ALA A 479 -4.64 5.73 12.97
CA ALA A 479 -5.84 5.02 12.53
C ALA A 479 -5.85 3.53 12.93
N ALA A 480 -4.78 3.02 13.55
CA ALA A 480 -4.66 1.62 13.98
C ALA A 480 -5.85 1.11 14.81
N PRO A 481 -6.44 1.90 15.75
CA PRO A 481 -7.60 1.45 16.53
C PRO A 481 -8.90 1.27 15.74
N ASN A 482 -8.93 1.64 14.44
CA ASN A 482 -10.11 1.68 13.60
C ASN A 482 -10.03 0.61 12.48
N LEU A 483 -11.09 0.47 11.67
CA LEU A 483 -11.13 -0.51 10.56
C LEU A 483 -10.01 -0.32 9.53
N ALA A 484 -9.50 0.90 9.34
CA ALA A 484 -8.33 1.18 8.52
C ALA A 484 -7.08 0.38 8.99
N GLY A 485 -6.87 0.33 10.31
CA GLY A 485 -5.77 -0.41 10.91
C GLY A 485 -5.95 -1.93 10.87
N ALA A 486 -7.19 -2.41 10.80
CA ALA A 486 -7.48 -3.84 10.77
C ALA A 486 -6.87 -4.52 9.54
N ARG A 487 -7.09 -3.96 8.35
CA ARG A 487 -6.59 -4.54 7.09
C ARG A 487 -5.07 -4.45 6.98
N VAL A 488 -4.50 -3.26 7.20
CA VAL A 488 -3.03 -3.05 7.14
C VAL A 488 -2.31 -3.89 8.19
N GLY A 489 -2.86 -4.02 9.39
CA GLY A 489 -2.29 -4.88 10.42
C GLY A 489 -2.36 -6.37 10.06
N ALA A 490 -3.48 -6.81 9.48
CA ALA A 490 -3.63 -8.20 9.03
C ALA A 490 -2.63 -8.55 7.92
N GLU A 491 -2.37 -7.64 6.98
CA GLU A 491 -1.39 -7.83 5.90
C GLU A 491 0.01 -8.10 6.48
N ARG A 492 0.53 -7.22 7.34
CA ARG A 492 1.88 -7.39 7.93
C ARG A 492 2.01 -8.67 8.75
N ILE A 493 0.99 -8.99 9.55
CA ILE A 493 1.01 -10.19 10.41
C ILE A 493 1.00 -11.46 9.57
N ALA A 494 0.18 -11.53 8.52
CA ALA A 494 0.09 -12.73 7.70
C ALA A 494 1.41 -13.04 6.97
N TRP A 495 2.14 -12.00 6.53
CA TRP A 495 3.50 -12.13 5.98
C TRP A 495 4.46 -12.75 7.00
N SER A 496 4.57 -12.13 8.17
CA SER A 496 5.53 -12.57 9.19
C SER A 496 5.21 -13.96 9.75
N ILE A 497 3.92 -14.32 9.87
CA ILE A 497 3.51 -15.68 10.25
C ILE A 497 3.98 -16.72 9.24
N ALA A 498 3.91 -16.42 7.92
CA ALA A 498 4.39 -17.35 6.90
C ALA A 498 5.90 -17.64 7.08
N ASP A 499 6.70 -16.60 7.35
CA ASP A 499 8.14 -16.73 7.56
C ASP A 499 8.49 -17.49 8.85
N VAL A 500 7.78 -17.20 9.94
CA VAL A 500 7.97 -17.88 11.23
C VAL A 500 7.66 -19.37 11.12
N LEU A 501 6.58 -19.73 10.43
CA LEU A 501 6.16 -21.13 10.29
C LEU A 501 6.99 -21.88 9.24
N ALA A 502 7.48 -21.22 8.19
CA ALA A 502 8.38 -21.82 7.20
C ALA A 502 9.73 -22.24 7.81
N LYS A 503 10.29 -21.44 8.73
CA LYS A 503 11.57 -21.74 9.40
C LYS A 503 11.53 -22.96 10.32
N GLY A 504 10.34 -23.42 10.73
CA GLY A 504 10.16 -24.61 11.58
C GLY A 504 9.94 -25.92 10.83
N SER A 505 9.93 -25.90 9.49
CA SER A 505 9.71 -27.06 8.63
C SER A 505 11.00 -27.40 7.87
N GLU A 506 11.76 -28.41 8.32
CA GLU A 506 12.90 -28.98 7.56
C GLU A 506 12.49 -29.76 6.30
N ASN A 507 11.32 -29.49 5.73
CA ASN A 507 10.95 -29.97 4.41
C ASN A 507 10.45 -28.79 3.59
N LEU A 508 11.28 -28.36 2.63
CA LEU A 508 10.96 -28.16 1.22
C LEU A 508 12.23 -27.65 0.50
N GLY A 509 13.03 -28.60 0.04
CA GLY A 509 13.90 -28.38 -1.10
C GLY A 509 13.07 -28.56 -2.36
N GLU A 510 12.63 -27.46 -2.94
CA GLU A 510 12.27 -27.28 -4.35
C GLU A 510 12.07 -25.77 -4.55
N ASP A 511 12.77 -25.19 -5.53
CA ASP A 511 12.66 -23.78 -5.90
C ASP A 511 11.19 -23.38 -6.12
N ASP A 512 10.63 -22.64 -5.16
CA ASP A 512 9.24 -22.22 -5.20
C ASP A 512 9.09 -21.04 -6.18
N GLU A 513 8.93 -21.36 -7.47
CA GLU A 513 8.68 -20.39 -8.55
C GLU A 513 7.46 -19.49 -8.25
N GLU A 514 6.50 -19.98 -7.46
CA GLU A 514 5.33 -19.24 -7.01
C GLU A 514 5.67 -18.22 -5.90
N PHE A 515 6.61 -18.55 -5.00
CA PHE A 515 7.15 -17.60 -4.01
C PHE A 515 7.94 -16.46 -4.69
N ASN A 516 8.75 -16.78 -5.70
CA ASN A 516 9.49 -15.77 -6.47
C ASN A 516 8.58 -14.85 -7.32
N TYR A 517 7.44 -15.39 -7.78
CA TYR A 517 6.37 -14.65 -8.43
C TYR A 517 5.59 -13.75 -7.46
N THR A 518 5.32 -14.24 -6.25
CA THR A 518 4.50 -13.54 -5.24
C THR A 518 5.28 -12.54 -4.40
N THR A 519 6.62 -12.56 -4.41
CA THR A 519 7.50 -11.60 -3.70
C THR A 519 8.11 -10.53 -4.60
N ALA A 520 7.71 -10.49 -5.88
CA ALA A 520 8.27 -9.59 -6.90
C ALA A 520 9.80 -9.70 -7.09
N ARG A 521 10.38 -10.87 -6.80
CA ARG A 521 11.73 -11.24 -7.29
C ARG A 521 11.73 -11.57 -8.80
N GLY A 522 10.54 -11.64 -9.41
CA GLY A 522 10.28 -11.56 -10.86
C GLY A 522 9.27 -10.44 -11.22
N ASN A 523 9.12 -10.12 -12.50
CA ASN A 523 8.40 -8.91 -12.97
C ASN A 523 6.85 -8.97 -12.99
N ARG A 524 6.20 -7.80 -12.78
CA ARG A 524 4.73 -7.51 -12.77
C ARG A 524 3.91 -7.90 -14.02
N TYR A 525 4.53 -8.23 -15.14
CA TYR A 525 3.91 -8.54 -16.43
C TYR A 525 4.04 -10.00 -16.84
N ASN A 526 4.77 -10.83 -16.08
CA ASN A 526 4.86 -12.27 -16.36
C ASN A 526 3.49 -12.99 -16.21
N SER A 527 2.47 -12.34 -15.65
CA SER A 527 1.08 -12.83 -15.61
C SER A 527 0.30 -12.67 -16.93
N LEU A 528 0.91 -12.07 -17.96
CA LEU A 528 0.35 -12.02 -19.32
C LEU A 528 0.80 -13.26 -20.13
N ASN A 529 0.50 -14.46 -19.63
CA ASN A 529 0.66 -15.66 -20.44
C ASN A 529 -0.50 -15.75 -21.44
N PHE A 530 -0.19 -15.50 -22.71
CA PHE A 530 -1.03 -15.87 -23.85
C PHE A 530 -1.06 -17.40 -23.97
N ALA A 531 -2.00 -18.03 -23.28
CA ALA A 531 -2.54 -19.29 -23.77
C ALA A 531 -3.42 -18.95 -24.97
N ASP A 532 -2.83 -18.90 -26.18
CA ASP A 532 -3.50 -19.09 -27.48
C ASP A 532 -2.58 -18.68 -28.66
N VAL A 533 -1.37 -19.21 -28.77
CA VAL A 533 -0.69 -19.33 -30.08
C VAL A 533 0.21 -20.57 -30.09
N ASP A 534 -0.37 -21.75 -30.25
CA ASP A 534 0.33 -22.91 -30.82
C ASP A 534 -0.69 -23.90 -31.39
N GLY A 535 -1.21 -23.56 -32.58
CA GLY A 535 -1.80 -24.54 -33.46
C GLY A 535 -0.74 -25.01 -34.44
N TYR A 536 -0.30 -26.27 -34.34
CA TYR A 536 0.06 -27.23 -35.40
C TYR A 536 1.11 -28.24 -34.86
N ALA A 537 0.65 -29.42 -34.45
CA ALA A 537 1.49 -30.61 -34.35
C ALA A 537 0.89 -31.71 -35.24
N ASP A 538 1.72 -32.19 -36.17
CA ASP A 538 1.52 -33.25 -37.16
C ASP A 538 1.48 -34.65 -36.49
N PRO A 539 0.68 -35.64 -36.94
CA PRO A 539 0.35 -36.84 -36.17
C PRO A 539 1.37 -38.00 -36.17
N ASN A 540 2.61 -37.84 -36.64
CA ASN A 540 3.57 -38.95 -36.72
C ASN A 540 4.73 -38.74 -35.74
N GLY A 541 4.70 -39.48 -34.63
CA GLY A 541 5.65 -39.38 -33.52
C GLY A 541 7.08 -39.78 -33.87
N GLU A 542 7.86 -38.81 -34.35
CA GLU A 542 9.32 -38.78 -34.23
C GLU A 542 9.72 -37.63 -33.29
N VAL A 543 10.66 -37.92 -32.39
CA VAL A 543 11.23 -36.94 -31.46
C VAL A 543 12.09 -35.96 -32.25
N ILE A 544 11.64 -34.70 -32.39
CA ILE A 544 12.42 -33.62 -33.00
C ILE A 544 12.98 -32.72 -31.89
N ASP A 545 14.30 -32.76 -31.78
CA ASP A 545 15.16 -31.84 -31.02
C ASP A 545 15.10 -30.44 -31.69
N ARG A 546 14.45 -29.46 -31.06
CA ARG A 546 14.23 -28.11 -31.63
C ARG A 546 14.37 -26.98 -30.61
N TRP A 547 15.59 -26.79 -30.08
CA TRP A 547 16.12 -25.47 -29.72
C TRP A 547 17.64 -25.41 -30.00
N ARG A 548 17.99 -25.32 -31.29
CA ARG A 548 19.24 -24.72 -31.75
C ARG A 548 18.87 -23.56 -32.69
N PRO A 549 19.28 -22.32 -32.39
CA PRO A 549 19.17 -21.24 -33.36
C PRO A 549 20.10 -21.53 -34.55
N LYS A 550 19.52 -21.81 -35.73
CA LYS A 550 20.26 -21.79 -36.99
C LYS A 550 20.57 -20.33 -37.35
N LEU A 551 21.71 -19.83 -36.89
CA LEU A 551 22.28 -18.54 -37.31
C LEU A 551 23.70 -18.66 -37.86
N PHE A 552 24.12 -19.84 -38.30
CA PHE A 552 25.33 -20.05 -39.10
C PHE A 552 25.10 -21.15 -40.13
N GLN A 553 24.83 -20.76 -41.38
CA GLN A 553 25.20 -21.47 -42.62
C GLN A 553 24.56 -20.77 -43.82
N PHE A 554 25.15 -19.66 -44.28
CA PHE A 554 25.12 -19.25 -45.69
C PHE A 554 26.27 -18.27 -45.93
N ALA A 555 27.50 -18.80 -45.95
CA ALA A 555 28.66 -18.13 -46.53
C ALA A 555 29.66 -19.19 -46.99
N SER A 556 29.28 -20.01 -47.96
CA SER A 556 30.22 -20.74 -48.82
C SER A 556 29.47 -21.58 -49.85
N ARG A 557 29.34 -21.03 -51.06
CA ARG A 557 29.36 -21.71 -52.39
C ARG A 557 28.62 -20.84 -53.41
N GLY A 558 29.32 -20.42 -54.46
CA GLY A 558 28.65 -19.86 -55.64
C GLY A 558 29.40 -18.86 -56.51
N HIS A 559 30.71 -18.96 -56.69
CA HIS A 559 31.34 -18.46 -57.91
C HIS A 559 31.24 -19.56 -58.98
N GLN A 560 30.37 -19.38 -59.98
CA GLN A 560 30.61 -19.60 -61.42
C GLN A 560 29.32 -19.82 -62.23
N LYS A 561 29.24 -19.03 -63.31
CA LYS A 561 28.59 -19.27 -64.62
C LYS A 561 27.06 -19.19 -64.77
N ALA A 562 26.66 -18.03 -65.30
CA ALA A 562 26.09 -17.84 -66.65
C ALA A 562 24.79 -18.57 -67.04
N SER A 563 23.71 -17.80 -67.24
CA SER A 563 23.26 -17.30 -68.56
C SER A 563 21.74 -17.17 -68.71
N ARG A 564 21.35 -16.11 -69.43
CA ARG A 564 20.11 -15.87 -70.21
C ARG A 564 18.81 -15.42 -69.49
N ASN A 565 18.45 -14.17 -69.80
CA ASN A 565 17.17 -13.65 -70.34
C ASN A 565 15.86 -14.28 -69.81
N ARG A 566 14.81 -13.56 -69.39
CA ARG A 566 14.21 -12.33 -69.95
C ARG A 566 13.02 -11.91 -69.05
N ALA A 567 12.68 -10.60 -69.05
CA ALA A 567 11.37 -9.99 -68.81
C ALA A 567 10.72 -10.03 -67.40
N THR A 568 10.68 -8.84 -66.78
CA THR A 568 9.70 -8.29 -65.82
C THR A 568 8.25 -8.26 -66.41
N PRO A 569 7.15 -8.08 -65.62
CA PRO A 569 7.05 -7.18 -64.47
C PRO A 569 6.30 -7.66 -63.21
N SER A 570 6.36 -6.76 -62.23
CA SER A 570 6.02 -6.85 -60.81
C SER A 570 4.57 -7.16 -60.47
N LEU A 571 4.38 -7.91 -59.38
CA LEU A 571 3.27 -7.78 -58.42
C LEU A 571 3.74 -8.32 -57.06
N ARG A 572 4.12 -7.42 -56.14
CA ARG A 572 4.23 -7.68 -54.70
C ARG A 572 3.28 -6.72 -54.01
N ALA A 573 2.13 -7.23 -53.58
CA ALA A 573 1.23 -6.56 -52.66
C ALA A 573 1.61 -6.97 -51.23
N SER A 574 2.09 -6.00 -50.45
CA SER A 574 2.24 -6.09 -49.01
C SER A 574 0.96 -5.57 -48.38
N PHE A 575 0.26 -6.38 -47.58
CA PHE A 575 -0.88 -5.91 -46.78
C PHE A 575 -0.44 -5.66 -45.35
N SER A 576 -0.34 -4.36 -45.04
CA SER A 576 -0.53 -3.77 -43.72
C SER A 576 -2.02 -3.80 -43.36
N ILE A 577 -2.36 -4.10 -42.11
CA ILE A 577 -3.69 -3.83 -41.55
C ILE A 577 -3.52 -3.09 -40.23
N ALA A 578 -3.73 -1.79 -40.29
CA ALA A 578 -4.16 -0.96 -39.17
C ALA A 578 -5.32 -0.06 -39.63
N SER A 579 -6.25 0.19 -38.69
CA SER A 579 -7.39 1.11 -38.71
C SER A 579 -8.75 0.61 -39.23
N ARG A 580 -9.67 0.42 -38.27
CA ARG A 580 -11.11 0.74 -38.38
C ARG A 580 -11.66 1.00 -36.97
N ALA A 581 -11.74 2.27 -36.59
CA ALA A 581 -12.75 2.83 -35.67
C ALA A 581 -12.42 4.29 -35.34
N ALA A 582 -12.76 5.23 -36.24
CA ALA A 582 -13.03 6.62 -35.91
C ALA A 582 -13.49 7.36 -37.18
N GLN A 583 -14.71 7.07 -37.65
CA GLN A 583 -15.44 7.95 -38.53
C GLN A 583 -16.89 7.94 -38.09
N GLN A 584 -17.27 8.94 -37.30
CA GLN A 584 -18.59 9.53 -37.43
C GLN A 584 -18.59 10.93 -36.81
N GLN A 585 -19.13 11.86 -37.62
CA GLN A 585 -19.59 13.21 -37.28
C GLN A 585 -18.54 14.33 -37.29
N SER A 586 -18.36 14.91 -38.47
CA SER A 586 -18.39 16.36 -38.64
C SER A 586 -19.72 16.75 -39.31
N GLN A 587 -20.38 17.79 -38.79
CA GLN A 587 -21.02 18.84 -39.58
C GLN A 587 -21.72 19.88 -38.68
N GLN A 588 -21.12 21.07 -38.60
CA GLN A 588 -21.66 22.36 -39.06
C GLN A 588 -21.22 23.53 -38.17
N SER A 589 -20.39 24.38 -38.77
CA SER A 589 -20.10 25.76 -38.39
C SER A 589 -21.34 26.64 -38.44
N LEU A 590 -21.39 27.69 -37.62
CA LEU A 590 -21.79 29.03 -38.07
C LEU A 590 -21.25 30.08 -37.10
N HIS A 591 -20.54 31.04 -37.68
CA HIS A 591 -20.05 32.28 -37.06
C HIS A 591 -21.20 33.23 -36.70
N SER A 592 -21.00 34.03 -35.65
CA SER A 592 -21.48 35.42 -35.65
C SER A 592 -20.58 36.29 -34.77
N GLU A 593 -20.12 37.37 -35.40
CA GLU A 593 -19.24 38.44 -34.92
C GLU A 593 -19.87 39.29 -33.79
N ALA A 594 -19.01 39.91 -32.97
CA ALA A 594 -19.18 41.31 -32.51
C ALA A 594 -17.94 41.77 -31.68
N PRO A 595 -17.64 43.09 -31.62
CA PRO A 595 -16.26 43.57 -31.74
C PRO A 595 -15.71 44.40 -30.55
N SER A 596 -14.37 44.52 -30.53
CA SER A 596 -13.48 45.64 -30.14
C SER A 596 -13.86 46.68 -29.06
N SER A 597 -12.99 46.78 -28.02
CA SER A 597 -12.27 47.97 -27.42
C SER A 597 -13.00 49.30 -27.11
N PRO A 598 -12.43 50.30 -26.36
CA PRO A 598 -11.21 50.36 -25.51
C PRO A 598 -11.40 51.09 -24.13
N ALA A 599 -10.31 51.17 -23.34
CA ALA A 599 -9.80 52.29 -22.47
C ALA A 599 -10.76 53.12 -21.58
N ALA A 600 -10.40 53.72 -20.45
CA ALA A 600 -9.30 53.78 -19.48
C ALA A 600 -9.81 54.76 -18.38
N LEU A 601 -9.22 54.79 -17.17
CA LEU A 601 -8.97 55.98 -16.33
C LEU A 601 -8.53 55.56 -14.91
N GLU A 602 -7.20 55.62 -14.72
CA GLU A 602 -6.43 56.28 -13.66
C GLU A 602 -6.98 56.43 -12.22
N ASN A 603 -6.26 55.86 -11.24
CA ASN A 603 -5.39 56.57 -10.27
C ASN A 603 -5.32 55.81 -8.93
N ASN A 604 -4.14 55.27 -8.59
CA ASN A 604 -3.26 55.92 -7.60
C ASN A 604 -2.08 55.01 -7.25
N ASP A 605 -0.90 55.62 -7.40
CA ASP A 605 0.40 55.16 -6.98
C ASP A 605 0.50 55.01 -5.46
N ALA A 606 1.07 53.89 -5.03
CA ALA A 606 2.11 53.85 -4.01
C ALA A 606 2.67 52.43 -3.92
N LEU A 607 4.00 52.35 -3.83
CA LEU A 607 4.84 51.17 -3.58
C LEU A 607 5.41 50.47 -4.83
N THR A 608 6.12 51.28 -5.61
CA THR A 608 7.33 50.90 -6.33
C THR A 608 8.48 50.73 -5.34
N ALA A 609 8.83 49.48 -5.02
CA ALA A 609 10.20 49.06 -4.68
C ALA A 609 10.20 47.53 -4.58
N GLN A 610 11.14 46.89 -5.29
CA GLN A 610 11.33 45.44 -5.46
C GLN A 610 10.57 44.80 -6.65
N GLN A 611 10.79 45.36 -7.84
CA GLN A 611 10.86 44.57 -9.06
C GLN A 611 12.28 44.65 -9.59
N GLU A 612 13.05 43.57 -9.41
CA GLU A 612 14.06 43.14 -10.37
C GLU A 612 14.49 41.71 -10.03
N GLN A 613 14.03 40.78 -10.88
CA GLN A 613 14.52 39.43 -11.22
C GLN A 613 13.35 38.47 -11.46
N ARG A 614 12.88 38.45 -12.72
CA ARG A 614 12.05 37.39 -13.28
C ARG A 614 12.87 36.63 -14.30
N SER A 615 13.00 35.32 -14.10
CA SER A 615 13.20 34.34 -15.17
C SER A 615 12.31 33.10 -14.90
N THR A 616 11.62 32.69 -15.96
CA THR A 616 11.02 31.39 -16.37
C THR A 616 10.46 30.39 -15.32
N PRO A 617 9.24 29.83 -15.53
CA PRO A 617 8.60 28.89 -14.61
C PRO A 617 8.99 27.43 -14.91
N GLY A 618 9.72 26.81 -13.98
CA GLY A 618 9.99 25.38 -13.99
C GLY A 618 10.55 24.95 -12.63
N ASN A 619 9.68 24.80 -11.63
CA ASN A 619 9.90 24.00 -10.41
C ASN A 619 8.72 24.16 -9.45
N ALA A 620 7.87 23.14 -9.33
CA ALA A 620 6.77 23.10 -8.37
C ALA A 620 7.05 22.19 -7.14
N TYR A 621 8.29 21.69 -6.98
CA TYR A 621 8.64 20.75 -5.91
C TYR A 621 9.79 21.21 -4.98
N ALA A 622 10.26 22.46 -5.08
CA ALA A 622 11.43 22.93 -4.32
C ALA A 622 11.12 23.88 -3.14
N SER A 623 9.86 24.00 -2.67
CA SER A 623 9.48 25.03 -1.68
C SER A 623 9.14 24.52 -0.27
N ALA A 624 9.38 23.25 0.05
CA ALA A 624 8.98 22.66 1.33
C ALA A 624 10.13 22.22 2.25
N SER A 625 11.36 22.70 2.02
CA SER A 625 12.57 22.23 2.71
C SER A 625 13.34 23.32 3.45
N ALA A 626 12.64 24.28 4.06
CA ALA A 626 13.25 25.22 5.00
C ALA A 626 13.06 24.70 6.45
N GLY A 627 13.80 23.64 6.82
CA GLY A 627 13.83 23.14 8.20
C GLY A 627 14.20 21.66 8.40
N ALA A 628 14.26 20.84 7.33
CA ALA A 628 14.65 19.43 7.42
C ALA A 628 16.17 19.23 7.24
N PRO A 629 16.79 18.21 7.85
CA PRO A 629 18.16 17.82 7.52
C PRO A 629 18.25 17.47 6.03
N SER A 630 19.38 17.79 5.39
CA SER A 630 19.56 17.51 3.96
C SER A 630 19.59 15.99 3.70
N HIS A 631 19.11 15.56 2.53
CA HIS A 631 19.18 14.18 2.07
C HIS A 631 20.60 13.58 2.24
N ALA A 632 21.63 14.40 2.00
CA ALA A 632 23.03 14.04 2.19
C ALA A 632 23.44 13.77 3.66
N ALA A 633 22.71 14.26 4.66
CA ALA A 633 22.94 13.95 6.07
C ALA A 633 22.32 12.60 6.47
N MET A 634 21.16 12.27 5.88
CA MET A 634 20.46 11.01 6.08
C MET A 634 21.21 9.83 5.42
N SER A 635 21.72 10.01 4.20
CA SER A 635 22.57 9.00 3.54
C SER A 635 23.88 8.75 4.30
N ARG A 636 24.48 9.78 4.92
CA ARG A 636 25.70 9.65 5.75
C ARG A 636 25.47 8.90 7.07
N ALA A 637 24.27 8.97 7.64
CA ALA A 637 23.94 8.22 8.86
C ALA A 637 23.74 6.72 8.58
N ILE A 638 23.23 6.37 7.40
CA ILE A 638 22.97 4.99 6.97
C ILE A 638 24.24 4.31 6.45
N ALA A 639 25.06 5.05 5.71
CA ALA A 639 26.45 4.71 5.39
C ALA A 639 27.24 4.20 6.60
N GLN A 640 27.16 4.93 7.71
CA GLN A 640 27.82 4.59 8.97
C GLN A 640 27.12 3.42 9.71
N GLY A 641 25.90 3.05 9.30
CA GLY A 641 25.06 1.99 9.85
C GLY A 641 25.01 0.70 9.04
N LEU A 642 25.66 0.61 7.88
CA LEU A 642 25.69 -0.58 7.00
C LEU A 642 26.31 -1.84 7.65
N HIS A 643 26.85 -1.72 8.86
CA HIS A 643 27.27 -2.86 9.68
C HIS A 643 26.38 -3.16 10.91
N LYS A 644 25.33 -2.37 11.18
CA LYS A 644 24.43 -2.61 12.33
C LYS A 644 22.97 -2.18 12.06
N ARG A 645 22.12 -3.19 11.87
CA ARG A 645 20.67 -3.21 12.20
C ARG A 645 19.83 -2.08 11.58
N ALA A 646 19.53 -2.17 10.28
CA ALA A 646 18.37 -1.51 9.69
C ALA A 646 17.34 -2.57 9.29
N GLY A 647 16.05 -2.35 9.60
CA GLY A 647 14.96 -3.22 9.16
C GLY A 647 14.57 -2.97 7.70
N THR A 648 14.01 -3.99 7.05
CA THR A 648 13.58 -4.04 5.64
C THR A 648 12.65 -2.90 5.18
N SER A 649 11.88 -2.30 6.10
CA SER A 649 10.99 -1.17 5.75
C SER A 649 11.72 0.15 5.54
N THR A 650 12.76 0.45 6.32
CA THR A 650 13.57 1.68 6.16
C THR A 650 14.37 1.63 4.87
N GLU A 651 14.84 0.44 4.54
CA GLU A 651 15.57 0.13 3.34
C GLU A 651 14.78 0.41 2.06
N THR A 652 13.50 0.04 2.02
CA THR A 652 12.62 0.26 0.86
C THR A 652 12.49 1.76 0.54
N TYR A 653 12.39 2.63 1.56
CA TYR A 653 12.30 4.08 1.35
C TYR A 653 13.62 4.70 0.89
N VAL A 654 14.74 4.19 1.42
CA VAL A 654 16.09 4.63 1.03
C VAL A 654 16.37 4.19 -0.41
N ALA A 655 16.04 2.94 -0.74
CA ALA A 655 16.11 2.40 -2.09
C ALA A 655 15.24 3.22 -3.04
N TYR A 656 13.99 3.54 -2.67
CA TYR A 656 13.11 4.37 -3.49
C TYR A 656 13.72 5.76 -3.79
N GLY A 657 14.20 6.48 -2.76
CA GLY A 657 14.77 7.82 -2.93
C GLY A 657 16.11 7.83 -3.69
N GLY A 658 17.02 6.90 -3.35
CA GLY A 658 18.30 6.74 -4.04
C GLY A 658 18.11 6.36 -5.51
N THR A 659 17.27 5.35 -5.79
CA THR A 659 16.98 4.92 -7.17
C THR A 659 16.25 5.98 -7.99
N GLU A 660 15.48 6.88 -7.38
CA GLU A 660 14.86 8.01 -8.09
C GLU A 660 15.94 8.94 -8.67
N MET A 661 16.96 9.27 -7.86
CA MET A 661 18.09 10.09 -8.30
C MET A 661 18.92 9.39 -9.37
N LEU A 662 19.22 8.11 -9.18
CA LEU A 662 19.94 7.29 -10.14
C LEU A 662 19.18 7.18 -11.48
N PHE A 663 17.87 6.93 -11.44
CA PHE A 663 17.02 6.87 -12.62
C PHE A 663 16.98 8.20 -13.37
N ARG A 664 16.84 9.33 -12.67
CA ARG A 664 16.85 10.66 -13.30
C ARG A 664 18.13 10.90 -14.09
N GLU A 665 19.27 10.46 -13.59
CA GLU A 665 20.53 10.57 -14.32
C GLU A 665 20.58 9.66 -15.56
N CYS A 666 19.99 8.46 -15.53
CA CYS A 666 19.82 7.61 -16.71
C CYS A 666 18.89 8.24 -17.76
N ALA A 667 17.76 8.79 -17.32
CA ALA A 667 16.74 9.37 -18.19
C ALA A 667 17.21 10.66 -18.88
N ARG A 668 18.14 11.39 -18.26
CA ARG A 668 18.72 12.65 -18.78
C ARG A 668 19.56 12.44 -20.04
N GLN A 669 20.15 11.26 -20.24
CA GLN A 669 21.19 11.03 -21.25
C GLN A 669 20.71 11.24 -22.70
N ALA A 670 19.49 10.82 -23.00
CA ALA A 670 18.87 10.97 -24.32
C ALA A 670 17.52 11.69 -24.23
N ASP A 671 17.43 12.73 -23.40
CA ASP A 671 16.18 13.49 -23.30
C ASP A 671 15.83 14.20 -24.62
N TYR A 672 14.54 14.38 -24.88
CA TYR A 672 14.04 14.97 -26.13
C TYR A 672 12.73 15.71 -25.90
N LYS A 673 12.41 16.63 -26.81
CA LYS A 673 11.16 17.41 -26.78
C LYS A 673 10.33 17.14 -28.02
N ILE A 674 9.05 16.85 -27.83
CA ILE A 674 8.08 16.76 -28.94
C ILE A 674 7.61 18.17 -29.30
N LEU A 675 7.83 18.55 -30.56
CA LEU A 675 7.25 19.77 -31.14
C LEU A 675 5.90 19.42 -31.75
N LYS A 676 4.85 20.09 -31.27
CA LYS A 676 3.47 19.92 -31.76
C LYS A 676 3.13 21.02 -32.75
N ASP A 677 2.37 20.68 -33.79
CA ASP A 677 1.84 21.66 -34.75
C ASP A 677 0.64 22.44 -34.19
N GLU A 678 0.04 23.31 -35.01
CA GLU A 678 -1.11 24.16 -34.61
C GLU A 678 -2.36 23.33 -34.23
N ASP A 679 -2.46 22.10 -34.74
CA ASP A 679 -3.55 21.16 -34.43
C ASP A 679 -3.24 20.29 -33.19
N GLY A 680 -2.02 20.42 -32.63
CA GLY A 680 -1.59 19.73 -31.42
C GLY A 680 -0.98 18.35 -31.66
N ASP A 681 -0.72 17.98 -32.91
CA ASP A 681 -0.14 16.70 -33.31
C ASP A 681 1.38 16.78 -33.44
N ALA A 682 2.06 15.67 -33.11
CA ALA A 682 3.50 15.54 -33.29
C ALA A 682 3.82 15.17 -34.73
N ARG A 683 4.89 15.75 -35.29
CA ARG A 683 5.47 15.28 -36.56
C ARG A 683 5.85 13.81 -36.42
N LYS A 684 5.65 13.01 -37.47
CA LYS A 684 5.92 11.57 -37.45
C LYS A 684 7.08 11.19 -38.37
N THR A 685 7.81 10.15 -38.01
CA THR A 685 8.80 9.50 -38.88
C THR A 685 8.10 8.69 -39.99
N ASP A 686 8.86 8.25 -40.99
CA ASP A 686 8.37 7.36 -42.06
C ASP A 686 7.77 6.03 -41.53
N LYS A 687 8.13 5.66 -40.29
CA LYS A 687 7.63 4.47 -39.58
C LYS A 687 6.43 4.79 -38.66
N GLY A 688 5.95 6.03 -38.64
CA GLY A 688 4.79 6.47 -37.86
C GLY A 688 5.08 6.75 -36.38
N GLU A 689 6.36 6.82 -35.97
CA GLU A 689 6.76 7.20 -34.60
C GLU A 689 6.76 8.72 -34.46
N ASP A 690 6.36 9.25 -33.31
CA ASP A 690 6.44 10.70 -33.08
C ASP A 690 7.90 11.15 -33.00
N LEU A 691 8.24 12.15 -33.79
CA LEU A 691 9.56 12.71 -33.95
C LEU A 691 9.74 13.93 -33.04
N GLY A 692 10.75 13.87 -32.19
CA GLY A 692 11.15 14.97 -31.32
C GLY A 692 12.32 15.79 -31.87
N VAL A 693 12.82 16.66 -31.01
CA VAL A 693 14.10 17.35 -31.12
C VAL A 693 14.90 17.01 -29.88
N GLY A 694 16.08 16.43 -30.08
CA GLY A 694 17.04 16.11 -29.03
C GLY A 694 18.39 16.76 -29.35
N GLU A 695 19.16 17.05 -28.31
CA GLU A 695 20.49 17.68 -28.39
C GLU A 695 21.53 16.78 -27.74
N GLY A 696 22.80 16.94 -28.12
CA GLY A 696 23.93 16.22 -27.53
C GLY A 696 24.37 14.97 -28.29
N TRP A 697 25.38 14.28 -27.74
CA TRP A 697 26.18 13.28 -28.45
C TRP A 697 25.37 12.15 -29.09
N TRP A 698 24.36 11.64 -28.38
CA TRP A 698 23.47 10.58 -28.88
C TRP A 698 22.78 10.94 -30.21
N TYR A 699 22.38 12.20 -30.37
CA TYR A 699 21.65 12.67 -31.55
C TYR A 699 22.59 13.25 -32.60
N GLU A 700 23.54 14.09 -32.19
CA GLU A 700 24.42 14.83 -33.10
C GLU A 700 25.57 14.00 -33.65
N ARG A 701 26.14 13.11 -32.83
CA ARG A 701 27.33 12.32 -33.20
C ARG A 701 27.00 10.93 -33.70
N LEU A 702 26.02 10.26 -33.08
CA LEU A 702 25.56 8.94 -33.52
C LEU A 702 24.41 8.98 -34.53
N GLY A 703 23.80 10.14 -34.75
CA GLY A 703 22.69 10.30 -35.69
C GLY A 703 21.41 9.57 -35.27
N LEU A 704 21.23 9.26 -33.97
CA LEU A 704 20.03 8.59 -33.51
C LEU A 704 18.81 9.49 -33.74
N THR A 705 17.67 8.90 -34.08
CA THR A 705 16.43 9.67 -34.24
C THR A 705 15.83 9.97 -32.86
N PRO A 706 15.50 11.22 -32.50
CA PRO A 706 14.90 11.57 -31.21
C PRO A 706 13.46 11.08 -31.10
N THR A 707 13.30 9.85 -30.65
CA THR A 707 12.01 9.17 -30.46
C THR A 707 11.91 8.60 -29.04
N PHE A 708 10.68 8.28 -28.63
CA PHE A 708 10.43 7.58 -27.37
C PHE A 708 11.22 6.27 -27.24
N ASN A 709 11.33 5.51 -28.32
CA ASN A 709 12.07 4.25 -28.32
C ASN A 709 13.58 4.49 -28.15
N THR A 710 14.13 5.51 -28.79
CA THR A 710 15.55 5.89 -28.64
C THR A 710 15.86 6.28 -27.21
N TRP A 711 15.01 7.12 -26.60
CA TRP A 711 15.11 7.45 -25.18
C TRP A 711 15.08 6.19 -24.31
N ALA A 712 14.09 5.32 -24.50
CA ALA A 712 13.95 4.10 -23.70
C ALA A 712 15.19 3.19 -23.79
N GLN A 713 15.73 2.97 -24.99
CA GLN A 713 16.89 2.10 -25.21
C GLN A 713 18.19 2.69 -24.64
N VAL A 714 18.39 4.00 -24.77
CA VAL A 714 19.54 4.68 -24.13
C VAL A 714 19.37 4.69 -22.61
N THR A 715 18.16 4.89 -22.08
CA THR A 715 17.90 4.77 -20.64
C THR A 715 18.15 3.36 -20.14
N PHE A 716 17.75 2.32 -20.88
CA PHE A 716 18.06 0.92 -20.56
C PHE A 716 19.56 0.65 -20.50
N LEU A 717 20.37 1.22 -21.40
CA LEU A 717 21.83 1.08 -21.34
C LEU A 717 22.40 1.52 -19.99
N HIS A 718 21.97 2.69 -19.49
CA HIS A 718 22.45 3.25 -18.23
C HIS A 718 21.85 2.53 -17.02
N MET A 719 20.56 2.17 -17.07
CA MET A 719 19.92 1.33 -16.05
C MET A 719 20.59 -0.03 -15.94
N TYR A 720 21.03 -0.62 -17.05
CA TYR A 720 21.78 -1.86 -17.06
C TYR A 720 23.12 -1.68 -16.33
N ALA A 721 23.86 -0.61 -16.62
CA ALA A 721 25.11 -0.32 -15.91
C ALA A 721 24.88 -0.19 -14.39
N LEU A 722 23.84 0.52 -13.96
CA LEU A 722 23.46 0.59 -12.54
C LEU A 722 23.07 -0.78 -11.96
N THR A 723 22.32 -1.57 -12.73
CA THR A 723 21.89 -2.92 -12.35
C THR A 723 23.10 -3.82 -12.08
N THR A 724 24.16 -3.74 -12.89
CA THR A 724 25.40 -4.49 -12.62
C THR A 724 26.02 -4.12 -11.28
N ARG A 725 25.87 -2.87 -10.81
CA ARG A 725 26.33 -2.42 -9.50
C ARG A 725 25.40 -2.83 -8.36
N ILE A 726 24.09 -2.78 -8.57
CA ILE A 726 23.10 -3.23 -7.57
C ILE A 726 23.26 -4.73 -7.29
N ARG A 727 23.64 -5.53 -8.29
CA ARG A 727 23.94 -6.97 -8.12
C ARG A 727 25.12 -7.26 -7.16
N GLN A 728 25.91 -6.24 -6.81
CA GLN A 728 27.00 -6.37 -5.83
C GLN A 728 26.53 -6.08 -4.40
N PHE A 729 25.30 -5.59 -4.20
CA PHE A 729 24.73 -5.43 -2.86
C PHE A 729 24.45 -6.81 -2.24
N PRO A 730 24.39 -6.89 -0.90
CA PRO A 730 23.95 -8.12 -0.25
C PRO A 730 22.55 -8.54 -0.75
N GLU A 731 22.30 -9.85 -0.77
CA GLU A 731 21.11 -10.46 -1.38
C GLU A 731 19.79 -9.93 -0.79
N GLU A 732 19.81 -9.55 0.48
CA GLU A 732 18.65 -8.95 1.17
C GLU A 732 18.26 -7.58 0.58
N TYR A 733 19.23 -6.80 0.08
CA TYR A 733 19.01 -5.43 -0.39
C TYR A 733 18.76 -5.31 -1.90
N ALA A 734 19.46 -6.12 -2.69
CA ALA A 734 19.46 -6.00 -4.15
C ALA A 734 18.06 -6.01 -4.80
N PRO A 735 17.07 -6.82 -4.35
CA PRO A 735 15.74 -6.87 -4.97
C PRO A 735 14.99 -5.53 -4.88
N ALA A 736 15.02 -4.86 -3.72
CA ALA A 736 14.30 -3.60 -3.52
C ALA A 736 14.85 -2.48 -4.42
N TRP A 737 16.17 -2.40 -4.54
CA TRP A 737 16.85 -1.44 -5.40
C TRP A 737 16.59 -1.68 -6.89
N HIS A 738 16.60 -2.94 -7.34
CA HIS A 738 16.23 -3.28 -8.71
C HIS A 738 14.78 -2.92 -9.02
N GLN A 739 13.86 -3.27 -8.12
CA GLN A 739 12.43 -3.04 -8.33
C GLN A 739 12.13 -1.54 -8.43
N HIS A 740 12.64 -0.72 -7.51
CA HIS A 740 12.40 0.72 -7.56
C HIS A 740 13.04 1.40 -8.77
N LEU A 741 14.26 1.00 -9.18
CA LEU A 741 14.88 1.53 -10.40
C LEU A 741 14.01 1.26 -11.64
N ILE A 742 13.43 0.06 -11.74
CA ILE A 742 12.52 -0.32 -12.83
C ILE A 742 11.20 0.45 -12.72
N ASP A 743 10.62 0.57 -11.53
CA ASP A 743 9.36 1.29 -11.32
C ASP A 743 9.47 2.75 -11.75
N HIS A 744 10.55 3.45 -11.38
CA HIS A 744 10.80 4.83 -11.80
C HIS A 744 10.83 4.98 -13.32
N PHE A 745 11.45 4.02 -14.04
CA PHE A 745 11.39 3.97 -15.50
C PHE A 745 9.97 3.84 -16.03
N PHE A 746 9.19 2.90 -15.50
CA PHE A 746 7.83 2.65 -16.01
C PHE A 746 6.87 3.80 -15.70
N TYR A 747 7.01 4.47 -14.55
CA TYR A 747 6.26 5.68 -14.23
C TYR A 747 6.56 6.80 -15.22
N GLU A 748 7.83 7.06 -15.51
CA GLU A 748 8.23 8.11 -16.45
C GLU A 748 7.88 7.73 -17.90
N ALA A 749 7.99 6.46 -18.27
CA ALA A 749 7.58 5.95 -19.58
C ALA A 749 6.08 6.17 -19.82
N GLU A 750 5.23 5.81 -18.86
CA GLU A 750 3.79 6.06 -18.97
C GLU A 750 3.48 7.57 -19.02
N ASN A 751 4.15 8.36 -18.18
CA ASN A 751 4.02 9.81 -18.15
C ASN A 751 4.35 10.43 -19.52
N ARG A 752 5.46 10.03 -20.15
CA ARG A 752 5.85 10.47 -21.51
C ARG A 752 4.84 10.02 -22.56
N MET A 753 4.32 8.79 -22.50
CA MET A 753 3.28 8.31 -23.42
C MET A 753 2.01 9.18 -23.36
N VAL A 754 1.59 9.57 -22.15
CA VAL A 754 0.39 10.40 -21.95
C VAL A 754 0.62 11.85 -22.34
N ILE A 755 1.68 12.48 -21.84
CA ILE A 755 1.90 13.93 -21.98
C ILE A 755 2.51 14.27 -23.34
N HIS A 756 3.58 13.58 -23.73
CA HIS A 756 4.36 13.93 -24.91
C HIS A 756 3.76 13.33 -26.18
N HIS A 757 3.28 12.08 -26.10
CA HIS A 757 2.79 11.31 -27.25
C HIS A 757 1.26 11.23 -27.36
N ASN A 758 0.53 11.91 -26.47
CA ASN A 758 -0.93 11.96 -26.47
C ASN A 758 -1.62 10.58 -26.53
N MET A 759 -1.00 9.53 -25.98
CA MET A 759 -1.54 8.17 -25.97
C MET A 759 -2.59 8.02 -24.85
N GLN A 760 -3.79 8.57 -25.06
CA GLN A 760 -4.86 8.56 -24.05
C GLN A 760 -5.50 7.18 -23.85
N ALA A 761 -5.45 6.32 -24.87
CA ALA A 761 -6.03 4.98 -24.83
C ALA A 761 -5.23 4.04 -23.92
N ARG A 762 -5.81 3.69 -22.77
CA ARG A 762 -5.17 2.85 -21.75
C ARG A 762 -4.70 1.49 -22.28
N GLY A 763 -5.50 0.81 -23.11
CA GLY A 763 -5.14 -0.50 -23.66
C GLY A 763 -3.89 -0.44 -24.57
N ILE A 764 -3.71 0.67 -25.30
CA ILE A 764 -2.53 0.88 -26.14
C ILE A 764 -1.30 1.14 -25.26
N ARG A 765 -1.42 1.99 -24.23
CA ARG A 765 -0.32 2.23 -23.28
C ARG A 765 0.14 0.96 -22.60
N ASN A 766 -0.78 0.14 -22.09
CA ASN A 766 -0.44 -1.11 -21.41
C ASN A 766 0.30 -2.09 -22.33
N LYS A 767 -0.09 -2.17 -23.61
CA LYS A 767 0.63 -2.98 -24.60
C LYS A 767 2.05 -2.47 -24.81
N TYR A 768 2.23 -1.16 -24.99
CA TYR A 768 3.56 -0.56 -25.17
C TYR A 768 4.46 -0.74 -23.94
N LEU A 769 3.93 -0.56 -22.72
CA LEU A 769 4.69 -0.78 -21.49
C LEU A 769 5.08 -2.26 -21.33
N HIS A 770 4.20 -3.18 -21.70
CA HIS A 770 4.53 -4.60 -21.75
C HIS A 770 5.66 -4.92 -22.74
N ASP A 771 5.59 -4.35 -23.95
CA ASP A 771 6.61 -4.55 -24.98
C ASP A 771 7.97 -3.97 -24.51
N LEU A 772 7.98 -2.79 -23.88
CA LEU A 772 9.17 -2.24 -23.23
C LEU A 772 9.72 -3.14 -22.13
N PHE A 773 8.85 -3.78 -21.36
CA PHE A 773 9.29 -4.69 -20.32
C PHE A 773 9.99 -5.93 -20.89
N ILE A 774 9.45 -6.53 -21.94
CA ILE A 774 10.11 -7.65 -22.64
C ILE A 774 11.46 -7.18 -23.20
N GLN A 775 11.51 -5.99 -23.79
CA GLN A 775 12.76 -5.41 -24.30
C GLN A 775 13.80 -5.23 -23.19
N TRP A 776 13.41 -4.73 -22.00
CA TRP A 776 14.31 -4.60 -20.85
C TRP A 776 14.93 -5.95 -20.44
N ARG A 777 14.14 -7.03 -20.37
CA ARG A 777 14.68 -8.37 -20.09
C ARG A 777 15.63 -8.85 -21.18
N GLY A 778 15.29 -8.58 -22.44
CA GLY A 778 16.14 -8.90 -23.58
C GLY A 778 17.48 -8.15 -23.55
N VAL A 779 17.45 -6.88 -23.17
CA VAL A 779 18.65 -6.04 -22.97
C VAL A 779 19.52 -6.61 -21.87
N MET A 780 18.94 -6.92 -20.71
CA MET A 780 19.65 -7.52 -19.57
C MET A 780 20.43 -8.78 -19.98
N ALA A 781 19.74 -9.75 -20.57
CA ALA A 781 20.37 -11.00 -21.00
C ALA A 781 21.44 -10.80 -22.08
N ALA A 782 21.18 -9.94 -23.06
CA ALA A 782 22.09 -9.71 -24.18
C ALA A 782 23.35 -8.94 -23.78
N TYR A 783 23.24 -7.99 -22.85
CA TYR A 783 24.38 -7.23 -22.36
C TYR A 783 25.20 -8.05 -21.37
N ASP A 784 24.57 -8.89 -20.54
CA ASP A 784 25.26 -9.86 -19.68
C ASP A 784 26.09 -10.82 -20.54
N GLU A 785 25.48 -11.39 -21.59
CA GLU A 785 26.17 -12.24 -22.55
C GLU A 785 27.34 -11.51 -23.24
N GLY A 786 27.13 -10.25 -23.63
CA GLY A 786 28.15 -9.41 -24.26
C GLY A 786 29.34 -9.12 -23.34
N LEU A 787 29.10 -8.80 -22.07
CA LEU A 787 30.17 -8.57 -21.09
C LEU A 787 31.04 -9.83 -20.90
N VAL A 788 30.41 -11.01 -20.88
CA VAL A 788 31.09 -12.30 -20.66
C VAL A 788 31.80 -12.82 -21.91
N LYS A 789 31.14 -12.78 -23.08
CA LYS A 789 31.66 -13.37 -24.32
C LYS A 789 32.57 -12.46 -25.14
N GLY A 790 32.67 -11.17 -24.76
CA GLY A 790 33.61 -10.23 -25.35
C GLY A 790 33.00 -9.21 -26.30
N ASP A 791 33.85 -8.30 -26.78
CA ASP A 791 33.43 -7.03 -27.41
C ASP A 791 32.61 -7.20 -28.67
N ALA A 792 32.88 -8.22 -29.48
CA ALA A 792 32.09 -8.48 -30.68
C ALA A 792 30.64 -8.85 -30.35
N VAL A 793 30.42 -9.62 -29.28
CA VAL A 793 29.08 -10.01 -28.83
C VAL A 793 28.37 -8.82 -28.19
N LEU A 794 29.08 -8.02 -27.39
CA LEU A 794 28.56 -6.78 -26.81
C LEU A 794 28.19 -5.74 -27.88
N ALA A 795 29.04 -5.57 -28.89
CA ALA A 795 28.80 -4.71 -30.05
C ALA A 795 27.53 -5.15 -30.79
N THR A 796 27.35 -6.45 -31.01
CA THR A 796 26.14 -6.99 -31.65
C THR A 796 24.88 -6.69 -30.84
N ALA A 797 24.96 -6.83 -29.51
CA ALA A 797 23.83 -6.54 -28.63
C ALA A 797 23.46 -5.05 -28.63
N LEU A 798 24.46 -4.15 -28.52
CA LEU A 798 24.27 -2.70 -28.57
C LEU A 798 23.70 -2.25 -29.92
N TRP A 799 24.22 -2.79 -31.02
CA TRP A 799 23.73 -2.51 -32.38
C TRP A 799 22.25 -2.85 -32.55
N ARG A 800 21.85 -4.05 -32.11
CA ARG A 800 20.46 -4.50 -32.20
C ARG A 800 19.50 -3.64 -31.37
N ASN A 801 19.90 -3.24 -30.16
CA ASN A 801 19.02 -2.55 -29.23
C ASN A 801 18.97 -1.03 -29.46
N ILE A 802 20.12 -0.37 -29.64
CA ILE A 802 20.21 1.09 -29.81
C ILE A 802 19.87 1.52 -31.24
N TRP A 803 20.34 0.78 -32.25
CA TRP A 803 20.14 1.12 -33.67
C TRP A 803 19.11 0.25 -34.38
N LYS A 804 18.37 -0.62 -33.67
CA LYS A 804 17.39 -1.52 -34.29
C LYS A 804 17.98 -2.38 -35.43
N ALA A 805 19.28 -2.68 -35.36
CA ALA A 805 20.05 -3.37 -36.40
C ALA A 805 20.08 -2.64 -37.78
N GLU A 806 19.95 -1.31 -37.78
CA GLU A 806 20.08 -0.47 -38.97
C GLU A 806 21.55 -0.10 -39.26
N GLU A 807 21.81 0.64 -40.35
CA GLU A 807 23.16 1.06 -40.71
C GLU A 807 23.78 1.95 -39.63
N ILE A 808 25.06 1.73 -39.33
CA ILE A 808 25.76 2.40 -38.23
C ILE A 808 27.12 2.94 -38.66
N ASN A 809 27.60 3.93 -37.91
CA ASN A 809 29.01 4.27 -37.85
C ASN A 809 29.75 3.23 -36.98
N PRO A 810 30.67 2.41 -37.53
CA PRO A 810 31.39 1.40 -36.75
C PRO A 810 32.21 1.99 -35.60
N VAL A 811 32.76 3.20 -35.79
CA VAL A 811 33.47 3.93 -34.73
C VAL A 811 32.51 4.24 -33.59
N GLY A 812 31.30 4.74 -33.89
CA GLY A 812 30.28 5.04 -32.89
C GLY A 812 29.83 3.81 -32.08
N LEU A 813 29.71 2.65 -32.74
CA LEU A 813 29.39 1.39 -32.04
C LEU A 813 30.55 0.95 -31.13
N ALA A 814 31.79 0.98 -31.61
CA ALA A 814 32.97 0.65 -30.83
C ALA A 814 33.15 1.61 -29.64
N THR A 815 32.86 2.90 -29.81
CA THR A 815 32.82 3.90 -28.73
C THR A 815 31.81 3.52 -27.66
N LEU A 816 30.62 3.04 -28.02
CA LEU A 816 29.63 2.57 -27.02
C LEU A 816 30.04 1.30 -26.29
N VAL A 817 30.73 0.37 -26.96
CA VAL A 817 31.30 -0.83 -26.32
C VAL A 817 32.32 -0.42 -25.26
N SER A 818 33.28 0.44 -25.64
CA SER A 818 34.29 0.97 -24.72
C SER A 818 33.65 1.74 -23.57
N TYR A 819 32.65 2.58 -23.88
CA TYR A 819 31.89 3.36 -22.91
C TYR A 819 31.21 2.48 -21.87
N LEU A 820 30.45 1.47 -22.29
CA LEU A 820 29.74 0.60 -21.35
C LEU A 820 30.72 -0.17 -20.46
N ARG A 821 31.86 -0.63 -21.00
CA ARG A 821 32.91 -1.27 -20.18
C ARG A 821 33.48 -0.32 -19.14
N ARG A 822 33.82 0.91 -19.55
CA ARG A 822 34.31 1.95 -18.65
C ARG A 822 33.29 2.25 -17.55
N GLU A 823 32.02 2.40 -17.88
CA GLU A 823 30.99 2.72 -16.89
C GLU A 823 30.75 1.57 -15.92
N VAL A 824 30.72 0.30 -16.37
CA VAL A 824 30.62 -0.86 -15.47
C VAL A 824 31.82 -0.91 -14.53
N GLN A 825 33.04 -0.75 -15.05
CA GLN A 825 34.25 -0.71 -14.22
C GLN A 825 34.24 0.46 -13.24
N ARG A 826 33.79 1.65 -13.67
CA ARG A 826 33.72 2.83 -12.80
C ARG A 826 32.71 2.61 -11.68
N LEU A 827 31.52 2.09 -11.99
CA LEU A 827 30.45 1.85 -11.02
C LEU A 827 30.86 0.82 -9.96
N GLU A 828 31.64 -0.21 -10.34
CA GLU A 828 32.26 -1.15 -9.39
C GLU A 828 33.12 -0.44 -8.34
N GLN A 829 33.79 0.66 -8.70
CA GLN A 829 34.66 1.42 -7.81
C GLN A 829 33.93 2.48 -6.97
N ILE A 830 32.62 2.67 -7.17
CA ILE A 830 31.82 3.61 -6.37
C ILE A 830 31.46 2.95 -5.04
N SER A 831 31.64 3.69 -3.95
CA SER A 831 31.26 3.20 -2.62
C SER A 831 29.75 3.04 -2.47
N ASP A 832 29.30 2.13 -1.61
CA ASP A 832 27.86 1.91 -1.37
C ASP A 832 27.19 3.21 -0.92
N GLU A 833 27.87 4.06 -0.15
CA GLU A 833 27.35 5.35 0.30
C GLU A 833 27.05 6.31 -0.85
N ALA A 834 28.00 6.48 -1.77
CA ALA A 834 27.85 7.38 -2.91
C ALA A 834 26.82 6.84 -3.91
N PHE A 835 26.76 5.51 -4.08
CA PHE A 835 25.74 4.89 -4.92
C PHE A 835 24.35 5.08 -4.32
N THR A 836 24.19 4.79 -3.04
CA THR A 836 22.88 4.85 -2.36
C THR A 836 22.37 6.27 -2.13
N SER A 837 23.25 7.27 -2.04
CA SER A 837 22.87 8.69 -2.02
C SER A 837 22.47 9.24 -3.39
N GLY A 838 22.58 8.45 -4.46
CA GLY A 838 22.29 8.86 -5.82
C GLY A 838 23.38 9.75 -6.43
N GLU A 839 24.59 9.76 -5.88
CA GLU A 839 25.76 10.52 -6.36
C GLU A 839 26.46 9.82 -7.54
N VAL A 840 25.67 9.36 -8.52
CA VAL A 840 26.17 8.80 -9.77
C VAL A 840 25.92 9.80 -10.88
N GLN A 841 26.96 10.10 -11.65
CA GLN A 841 26.88 10.89 -12.88
C GLN A 841 27.51 10.09 -14.01
N PHE A 842 26.82 10.02 -15.15
CA PHE A 842 27.37 9.42 -16.35
C PHE A 842 28.08 10.52 -17.15
N ALA A 843 29.39 10.38 -17.29
CA ALA A 843 30.12 11.14 -18.29
C ALA A 843 29.70 10.64 -19.68
N GLY A 844 29.72 11.51 -20.69
CA GLY A 844 29.37 11.10 -22.04
C GLY A 844 30.41 10.14 -22.67
N PRO A 845 30.06 9.51 -23.81
CA PRO A 845 30.93 8.55 -24.49
C PRO A 845 32.06 9.19 -25.29
N GLU A 846 32.09 10.53 -25.43
CA GLU A 846 33.00 11.27 -26.32
C GLU A 846 34.48 10.94 -26.06
N LYS A 847 34.82 10.73 -24.80
CA LYS A 847 36.20 10.46 -24.36
C LYS A 847 36.75 9.14 -24.88
N GLU A 848 35.87 8.19 -25.19
CA GLU A 848 36.27 6.87 -25.71
C GLU A 848 36.64 6.93 -27.19
N GLU A 849 36.22 7.96 -27.93
CA GLU A 849 36.52 8.06 -29.36
C GLU A 849 38.02 8.09 -29.63
N VAL A 850 38.81 8.71 -28.74
CA VAL A 850 40.28 8.79 -28.87
C VAL A 850 40.92 7.41 -28.79
N LEU A 851 40.44 6.56 -27.87
CA LEU A 851 40.93 5.19 -27.72
C LEU A 851 40.53 4.33 -28.92
N VAL A 852 39.29 4.48 -29.40
CA VAL A 852 38.76 3.66 -30.49
C VAL A 852 39.45 3.93 -31.83
N VAL A 853 39.89 5.17 -32.07
CA VAL A 853 40.60 5.52 -33.32
C VAL A 853 42.10 5.24 -33.27
N GLU A 854 42.64 4.85 -32.12
CA GLU A 854 44.05 4.50 -31.98
C GLU A 854 44.35 3.20 -32.73
N GLN A 855 45.28 3.25 -33.68
CA GLN A 855 45.65 2.07 -34.45
C GLN A 855 46.43 1.10 -33.57
N SER A 856 45.89 -0.13 -33.41
CA SER A 856 46.59 -1.17 -32.65
C SER A 856 47.97 -1.45 -33.25
N PRO A 857 49.05 -1.43 -32.46
CA PRO A 857 50.40 -1.80 -32.92
C PRO A 857 50.47 -3.23 -33.48
N GLN A 858 49.49 -4.07 -33.16
CA GLN A 858 49.39 -5.45 -33.65
C GLN A 858 48.96 -5.54 -35.12
N LEU A 859 48.33 -4.50 -35.68
CA LEU A 859 47.95 -4.45 -37.10
C LEU A 859 49.17 -4.35 -38.03
N GLU A 860 50.30 -3.84 -37.53
CA GLU A 860 51.56 -3.74 -38.28
C GLU A 860 52.47 -4.96 -38.06
N ARG A 861 52.11 -5.86 -37.14
CA ARG A 861 52.88 -7.08 -36.87
C ARG A 861 52.51 -8.16 -37.90
N PRO A 862 53.47 -8.71 -38.66
CA PRO A 862 53.18 -9.83 -39.56
C PRO A 862 52.74 -11.06 -38.77
N PHE A 863 51.72 -11.77 -39.28
CA PHE A 863 51.27 -13.05 -38.71
C PHE A 863 52.44 -14.03 -38.65
N THR A 864 52.67 -14.63 -37.48
CA THR A 864 53.68 -15.66 -37.30
C THR A 864 53.11 -17.04 -37.64
N ALA A 865 53.97 -18.04 -37.88
CA ALA A 865 53.53 -19.41 -38.16
C ALA A 865 52.71 -20.01 -36.99
N GLU A 866 52.98 -19.61 -35.76
CA GLU A 866 52.22 -19.98 -34.56
C GLU A 866 50.82 -19.34 -34.51
N ASP A 867 50.63 -18.15 -35.10
CA ASP A 867 49.32 -17.48 -35.16
C ASP A 867 48.35 -18.13 -36.18
N LEU A 868 48.89 -18.95 -37.09
CA LEU A 868 48.13 -19.66 -38.13
C LEU A 868 47.81 -21.12 -37.76
N GLU A 869 48.34 -21.63 -36.64
CA GLU A 869 47.95 -22.95 -36.15
C GLU A 869 46.52 -22.90 -35.56
N PRO A 870 45.61 -23.81 -35.97
CA PRO A 870 44.26 -23.85 -35.44
C PRO A 870 44.32 -24.18 -33.95
N LYS A 871 44.02 -23.20 -33.09
CA LYS A 871 43.86 -23.43 -31.65
C LYS A 871 42.66 -24.37 -31.47
N GLU A 872 42.90 -25.56 -30.92
CA GLU A 872 41.83 -26.45 -30.48
C GLU A 872 40.96 -25.70 -29.47
N GLU A 873 39.71 -25.42 -29.83
CA GLU A 873 38.71 -24.89 -28.91
C GLU A 873 38.47 -25.93 -27.82
N THR A 874 39.11 -25.77 -26.67
CA THR A 874 38.69 -26.42 -25.44
C THR A 874 37.29 -25.94 -25.12
N LYS A 875 36.30 -26.80 -25.39
CA LYS A 875 34.91 -26.60 -24.95
C LYS A 875 34.90 -26.57 -23.42
N SER A 876 34.78 -25.37 -22.84
CA SER A 876 34.34 -25.15 -21.46
C SER A 876 32.86 -24.85 -21.44
#